data_AF-A0A6U6P601-F1
#
_entry.id   AF-A0A6U6P601-F1
#
_cell.length_a   1.000
_cell.length_b   1.000
_cell.length_c   1.000
_cell.angle_alpha   90.00
_cell.angle_beta   90.00
_cell.angle_gamma   90.00
#
_symmetry.space_group_name_H-M   'P 1'
#
loop_
_entity.id
_entity.type
_entity.pdbx_description
1 polymer ?
#
loop_
_entity_poly.entity_id
_entity_poly.type
_entity_poly.pdbx_seq_one_letter_code
_entity_poly.pdbx_strand_id
1 'polypeptide(L)'
;MPAVPNVEGTKFPFGPKVQCGSTLWVSGALVPIGDMAAQTRSTLSALEGHLADAGMSRHEIVKVDIVVLSMAELPALLEEYRSFMAGVSQLPALSVHQPRGTCAATKTEIAVTASTLPKRVAPHDPRAGGVRGDLAAVSSAAVRCGDMAWLSAAAAPEAGDARAQATAVWGRIHAALKAVGFGAGNSACASVVLQDMDDLGDVRTAAAASLESAAGAADSLVVSACSAGLVDDALVEISINACGLPTEATAPSTARRGDLVWTTASAVAGSRSVRDATLACWRQLELNLDAAGLTRHDVVKVEAMIGDLAAVFDFNQATWEYLSVMDRMPAMILSEPRALPDGAFVHLSAIASALPKRHFPKTVYDGRRWAVVEEPLPALPAMPPTGGRKVLASGLEVENKDVTYTGGLSGKKLRMPDEQHGLPVSMLNSTKRNFSEAQSAAMAKIQESLKPPCDHPNMLNFKLTLGLFIPSTNTTMEQELWSILKHDKNAGKCAGIGMHTVNVITPKPRVGTAEEVAQYRDAFLGGMKASLTTMKQARPRAYIMGMSIEHILPDLMSVQKPMLDFEAECEGLAFSEWTTAAAAGLNKFQATRIALLAPFDPAGMGHAVKVFTELGFEVVRELGFGCASTIDIGHVPFDAKKRAIVEALAGPDVDAIIQCGTNLSLTPVIEAVEPMTGKPVLGINQTLLWYALREAGFADKLDGAGRLFREH
;
A
#
# COMPACT_ATOMS: atom_id res chain seq x y z
N MET A 1 -26.52 0.91 -27.84
CA MET A 1 -25.56 -0.10 -27.35
C MET A 1 -26.20 -0.83 -26.19
N PRO A 2 -26.08 -2.16 -26.05
CA PRO A 2 -26.51 -2.82 -24.83
C PRO A 2 -25.70 -2.24 -23.66
N ALA A 3 -26.37 -1.95 -22.55
CA ALA A 3 -25.75 -1.39 -21.36
C ALA A 3 -24.55 -2.25 -20.94
N VAL A 4 -23.38 -1.62 -20.84
CA VAL A 4 -22.21 -2.23 -20.17
C VAL A 4 -22.71 -2.61 -18.76
N PRO A 5 -22.59 -3.88 -18.33
CA PRO A 5 -23.17 -4.32 -17.07
C PRO A 5 -22.70 -3.41 -15.94
N ASN A 6 -23.63 -2.91 -15.13
CA ASN A 6 -23.33 -2.22 -13.88
C ASN A 6 -22.33 -3.08 -13.10
N VAL A 7 -21.09 -2.59 -12.98
CA VAL A 7 -20.08 -3.30 -12.21
C VAL A 7 -20.23 -2.90 -10.75
N GLU A 8 -21.32 -3.36 -10.14
CA GLU A 8 -21.40 -3.46 -8.68
C GLU A 8 -20.25 -4.35 -8.21
N GLY A 9 -19.21 -3.74 -7.63
CA GLY A 9 -18.12 -4.46 -6.96
C GLY A 9 -16.73 -4.41 -7.60
N THR A 10 -16.48 -3.69 -8.70
CA THR A 10 -15.08 -3.46 -9.13
C THR A 10 -14.39 -2.47 -8.21
N LYS A 11 -13.61 -3.00 -7.27
CA LYS A 11 -12.56 -2.24 -6.58
C LYS A 11 -11.49 -1.90 -7.61
N PHE A 12 -11.46 -0.66 -8.07
CA PHE A 12 -10.40 -0.19 -8.95
C PHE A 12 -9.06 -0.15 -8.18
N PRO A 13 -7.96 -0.64 -8.77
CA PRO A 13 -6.68 -0.79 -8.08
C PRO A 13 -5.90 0.54 -7.93
N PHE A 14 -6.57 1.70 -7.91
CA PHE A 14 -5.93 3.01 -8.05
C PHE A 14 -6.07 3.88 -6.80
N GLY A 15 -5.11 4.77 -6.57
CA GLY A 15 -5.17 5.77 -5.51
C GLY A 15 -5.94 7.01 -5.98
N PRO A 16 -6.82 7.62 -5.17
CA PRO A 16 -7.56 8.82 -5.59
C PRO A 16 -6.67 10.05 -5.71
N LYS A 17 -5.52 10.06 -5.05
CA LYS A 17 -4.56 11.17 -5.06
C LYS A 17 -3.16 10.74 -4.64
N VAL A 18 -2.14 11.41 -5.17
CA VAL A 18 -0.73 11.28 -4.80
C VAL A 18 -0.10 12.66 -4.77
N GLN A 19 0.72 12.98 -3.77
CA GLN A 19 1.46 14.24 -3.70
C GLN A 19 2.94 13.95 -3.54
N CYS A 20 3.78 14.61 -4.35
CA CYS A 20 5.23 14.63 -4.18
C CYS A 20 5.71 16.08 -4.18
N GLY A 21 6.48 16.44 -3.16
CA GLY A 21 6.87 17.83 -2.93
C GLY A 21 5.67 18.78 -2.91
N SER A 22 5.72 19.80 -3.75
CA SER A 22 4.65 20.81 -3.87
C SER A 22 3.50 20.41 -4.78
N THR A 23 3.57 19.28 -5.49
CA THR A 23 2.60 18.92 -6.55
C THR A 23 1.72 17.76 -6.11
N LEU A 24 0.41 17.93 -6.26
CA LEU A 24 -0.64 16.94 -6.02
C LEU A 24 -1.25 16.52 -7.36
N TRP A 25 -1.35 15.22 -7.60
CA TRP A 25 -2.12 14.62 -8.67
C TRP A 25 -3.34 13.94 -8.09
N VAL A 26 -4.52 14.23 -8.62
CA VAL A 26 -5.80 13.64 -8.20
C VAL A 26 -6.40 12.93 -9.40
N SER A 27 -6.82 11.68 -9.20
CA SER A 27 -7.47 10.89 -10.25
C SER A 27 -8.88 11.40 -10.52
N GLY A 28 -9.47 10.94 -11.61
CA GLY A 28 -10.88 11.15 -11.87
C GLY A 28 -11.78 10.60 -10.78
N ALA A 29 -12.55 11.45 -10.10
CA ALA A 29 -13.55 10.98 -9.13
C ALA A 29 -14.78 10.45 -9.89
N LEU A 30 -14.89 9.13 -10.01
CA LEU A 30 -15.97 8.45 -10.73
C LEU A 30 -17.26 8.39 -9.88
N VAL A 31 -18.32 9.05 -10.32
CA VAL A 31 -19.65 8.99 -9.69
C VAL A 31 -20.71 8.66 -10.75
N PRO A 32 -21.21 7.41 -10.84
CA PRO A 32 -22.02 6.97 -11.98
C PRO A 32 -23.53 7.26 -11.83
N ILE A 33 -23.93 8.19 -10.95
CA ILE A 33 -25.36 8.42 -10.63
C ILE A 33 -25.78 9.82 -11.07
N GLY A 34 -26.83 9.89 -11.89
CA GLY A 34 -27.48 11.14 -12.30
C GLY A 34 -27.20 11.57 -13.74
N ASP A 35 -27.75 12.72 -14.12
CA ASP A 35 -27.47 13.41 -15.39
C ASP A 35 -26.07 14.04 -15.39
N MET A 36 -25.66 14.68 -16.50
CA MET A 36 -24.33 15.30 -16.61
C MET A 36 -24.07 16.27 -15.45
N ALA A 37 -24.99 17.19 -15.19
CA ALA A 37 -24.82 18.19 -14.14
C ALA A 37 -24.69 17.56 -12.74
N ALA A 38 -25.50 16.54 -12.43
CA ALA A 38 -25.41 15.82 -11.16
C ALA A 38 -24.07 15.08 -11.01
N GLN A 39 -23.63 14.35 -12.04
CA GLN A 39 -22.33 13.66 -12.00
C GLN A 39 -21.18 14.67 -11.89
N THR A 40 -21.20 15.76 -12.65
CA THR A 40 -20.18 16.82 -12.57
C THR A 40 -20.12 17.43 -11.17
N ARG A 41 -21.25 17.80 -10.55
CA ARG A 41 -21.26 18.34 -9.17
C ARG A 41 -20.67 17.35 -8.17
N SER A 42 -21.04 16.08 -8.27
CA SER A 42 -20.52 15.05 -7.37
C SER A 42 -19.01 14.82 -7.56
N THR A 43 -18.53 14.77 -8.80
CA THR A 43 -17.10 14.66 -9.12
C THR A 43 -16.33 15.87 -8.59
N LEU A 44 -16.81 17.10 -8.82
CA LEU A 44 -16.17 18.33 -8.32
C LEU A 44 -16.15 18.42 -6.79
N SER A 45 -17.23 17.99 -6.13
CA SER A 45 -17.27 17.92 -4.66
C SER A 45 -16.26 16.93 -4.09
N ALA A 46 -16.10 15.76 -4.73
CA ALA A 46 -15.08 14.79 -4.33
C ALA A 46 -13.66 15.33 -4.54
N LEU A 47 -13.41 16.02 -5.66
CA LEU A 47 -12.14 16.69 -5.95
C LEU A 47 -11.82 17.76 -4.89
N GLU A 48 -12.80 18.54 -4.45
CA GLU A 48 -12.62 19.53 -3.39
C GLU A 48 -12.18 18.90 -2.07
N GLY A 49 -12.77 17.75 -1.70
CA GLY A 49 -12.33 16.97 -0.55
C GLY A 49 -10.88 16.49 -0.70
N HIS A 50 -10.49 16.00 -1.87
CA HIS A 50 -9.12 15.55 -2.14
C HIS A 50 -8.08 16.68 -2.11
N LEU A 51 -8.46 17.89 -2.54
CA LEU A 51 -7.63 19.09 -2.41
C LEU A 51 -7.50 19.51 -0.95
N ALA A 52 -8.60 19.54 -0.21
CA ALA A 52 -8.63 19.88 1.21
C ALA A 52 -7.74 18.95 2.06
N ASP A 53 -7.76 17.64 1.77
CA ASP A 53 -6.87 16.65 2.41
C ASP A 53 -5.39 16.98 2.23
N ALA A 54 -5.03 17.64 1.13
CA ALA A 54 -3.67 18.10 0.84
C ALA A 54 -3.35 19.48 1.42
N GLY A 55 -4.29 20.14 2.08
CA GLY A 55 -4.17 21.54 2.50
C GLY A 55 -4.20 22.51 1.32
N MET A 56 -4.85 22.11 0.23
CA MET A 56 -5.06 22.88 -0.98
C MET A 56 -6.54 23.17 -1.18
N SER A 57 -6.85 24.07 -2.09
CA SER A 57 -8.20 24.40 -2.55
C SER A 57 -8.22 24.46 -4.08
N ARG A 58 -9.39 24.79 -4.64
CA ARG A 58 -9.52 25.11 -6.08
C ARG A 58 -8.57 26.22 -6.56
N HIS A 59 -8.08 27.07 -5.66
CA HIS A 59 -7.12 28.12 -5.99
C HIS A 59 -5.72 27.58 -6.30
N GLU A 60 -5.38 26.36 -5.89
CA GLU A 60 -4.06 25.74 -6.14
C GLU A 60 -4.06 24.84 -7.38
N ILE A 61 -5.20 24.63 -8.04
CA ILE A 61 -5.30 23.82 -9.26
C ILE A 61 -4.52 24.49 -10.39
N VAL A 62 -3.63 23.73 -11.05
CA VAL A 62 -2.79 24.19 -12.17
C VAL A 62 -3.20 23.58 -13.50
N LYS A 63 -3.75 22.36 -13.48
CA LYS A 63 -4.23 21.65 -14.67
C LYS A 63 -5.49 20.87 -14.33
N VAL A 64 -6.44 20.86 -15.26
CA VAL A 64 -7.66 20.04 -15.23
C VAL A 64 -7.73 19.27 -16.55
N ASP A 65 -7.94 17.97 -16.45
CA ASP A 65 -8.18 17.09 -17.60
C ASP A 65 -9.62 16.58 -17.50
N ILE A 66 -10.45 16.91 -18.49
CA ILE A 66 -11.87 16.52 -18.53
C ILE A 66 -12.10 15.51 -19.65
N VAL A 67 -12.70 14.40 -19.24
CA VAL A 67 -13.20 13.36 -20.13
C VAL A 67 -14.72 13.44 -20.13
N VAL A 68 -15.34 13.52 -21.32
CA VAL A 68 -16.80 13.64 -21.45
C VAL A 68 -17.32 12.63 -22.48
N LEU A 69 -18.32 11.80 -22.14
CA LEU A 69 -18.84 10.78 -23.07
C LEU A 69 -19.59 11.38 -24.27
N SER A 70 -20.08 12.61 -24.14
CA SER A 70 -20.84 13.31 -25.17
C SER A 70 -20.54 14.80 -25.14
N MET A 71 -19.92 15.32 -26.22
CA MET A 71 -19.68 16.75 -26.39
C MET A 71 -20.98 17.58 -26.39
N ALA A 72 -22.13 16.98 -26.73
CA ALA A 72 -23.42 17.67 -26.64
C ALA A 72 -23.83 17.99 -25.19
N GLU A 73 -23.30 17.27 -24.20
CA GLU A 73 -23.55 17.51 -22.77
C GLU A 73 -22.47 18.41 -22.13
N LEU A 74 -21.43 18.80 -22.88
CA LEU A 74 -20.35 19.66 -22.40
C LEU A 74 -20.84 21.00 -21.81
N PRO A 75 -21.84 21.71 -22.39
CA PRO A 75 -22.33 22.96 -21.80
C PRO A 75 -22.85 22.80 -20.37
N ALA A 76 -23.57 21.70 -20.08
CA ALA A 76 -24.08 21.42 -18.74
C ALA A 76 -22.95 21.14 -17.73
N LEU A 77 -21.90 20.42 -18.18
CA LEU A 77 -20.69 20.21 -17.39
C LEU A 77 -19.98 21.54 -17.10
N LEU A 78 -19.80 22.38 -18.13
CA LEU A 78 -19.10 23.66 -18.01
C LEU A 78 -19.84 24.67 -17.13
N GLU A 79 -21.16 24.61 -17.06
CA GLU A 79 -21.94 25.40 -16.11
C GLU A 79 -21.58 25.07 -14.65
N GLU A 80 -21.53 23.78 -14.30
CA GLU A 80 -21.14 23.32 -12.97
C GLU A 80 -19.66 23.60 -12.67
N TYR A 81 -18.78 23.40 -13.66
CA TYR A 81 -17.37 23.73 -13.53
C TYR A 81 -17.14 25.24 -13.32
N ARG A 82 -17.88 26.11 -14.02
CA ARG A 82 -17.87 27.57 -13.79
C ARG A 82 -18.24 27.91 -12.36
N SER A 83 -19.31 27.30 -11.86
CA SER A 83 -19.76 27.48 -10.48
C SER A 83 -18.67 27.06 -9.49
N PHE A 84 -18.04 25.90 -9.73
CA PHE A 84 -16.94 25.42 -8.90
C PHE A 84 -15.72 26.33 -8.92
N MET A 85 -15.35 26.90 -10.07
CA MET A 85 -14.20 27.81 -10.21
C MET A 85 -14.51 29.27 -9.83
N ALA A 86 -15.73 29.57 -9.39
CA ALA A 86 -16.13 30.92 -9.01
C ALA A 86 -15.19 31.50 -7.92
N GLY A 87 -14.70 32.71 -8.16
CA GLY A 87 -13.76 33.40 -7.27
C GLY A 87 -12.29 33.05 -7.47
N VAL A 88 -11.94 32.09 -8.33
CA VAL A 88 -10.54 31.79 -8.68
C VAL A 88 -10.04 32.78 -9.73
N SER A 89 -9.11 33.65 -9.35
CA SER A 89 -8.55 34.68 -10.24
C SER A 89 -7.47 34.16 -11.21
N GLN A 90 -6.80 33.07 -10.85
CA GLN A 90 -5.77 32.41 -11.66
C GLN A 90 -6.25 31.01 -12.05
N LEU A 91 -6.92 30.94 -13.20
CA LEU A 91 -7.55 29.73 -13.73
C LEU A 91 -6.51 28.69 -14.20
N PRO A 92 -6.81 27.39 -14.11
CA PRO A 92 -5.91 26.32 -14.52
C PRO A 92 -5.83 26.17 -16.04
N ALA A 93 -4.82 25.44 -16.53
CA ALA A 93 -4.86 24.89 -17.87
C ALA A 93 -5.96 23.80 -17.94
N LEU A 94 -6.68 23.71 -19.05
CA LEU A 94 -7.85 22.84 -19.17
C LEU A 94 -7.81 22.08 -20.50
N SER A 95 -7.90 20.75 -20.45
CA SER A 95 -8.07 19.87 -21.60
C SER A 95 -9.45 19.21 -21.59
N VAL A 96 -10.06 18.99 -22.76
CA VAL A 96 -11.37 18.33 -22.87
C VAL A 96 -11.40 17.40 -24.08
N HIS A 97 -11.70 16.12 -23.85
CA HIS A 97 -11.84 15.16 -24.95
C HIS A 97 -12.96 14.14 -24.72
N GLN A 98 -13.49 13.62 -25.83
CA GLN A 98 -14.57 12.62 -25.85
C GLN A 98 -14.04 11.26 -26.30
N PRO A 99 -13.67 10.36 -25.37
CA PRO A 99 -13.32 8.99 -25.72
C PRO A 99 -14.56 8.24 -26.23
N ARG A 100 -14.36 7.01 -26.72
CA ARG A 100 -15.44 6.08 -27.04
C ARG A 100 -16.17 5.63 -25.78
N GLY A 101 -15.44 5.44 -24.68
CA GLY A 101 -15.97 4.97 -23.41
C GLY A 101 -15.17 5.48 -22.21
N THR A 102 -15.82 5.47 -21.05
CA THR A 102 -15.30 5.84 -19.73
C THR A 102 -15.55 4.71 -18.74
N CYS A 103 -14.81 4.71 -17.64
CA CYS A 103 -14.98 3.71 -16.60
C CYS A 103 -16.31 3.84 -15.84
N ALA A 104 -16.81 2.69 -15.37
CA ALA A 104 -18.02 2.57 -14.56
C ALA A 104 -19.28 3.22 -15.16
N ALA A 105 -19.33 3.34 -16.49
CA ALA A 105 -20.43 3.99 -17.24
C ALA A 105 -20.71 5.45 -16.81
N THR A 106 -19.69 6.16 -16.32
CA THR A 106 -19.78 7.58 -15.95
C THR A 106 -19.90 8.47 -17.19
N LYS A 107 -20.71 9.52 -17.15
CA LYS A 107 -20.83 10.51 -18.23
C LYS A 107 -19.58 11.39 -18.34
N THR A 108 -18.86 11.56 -17.24
CA THR A 108 -17.66 12.38 -17.18
C THR A 108 -16.66 11.87 -16.15
N GLU A 109 -15.39 12.14 -16.40
CA GLU A 109 -14.29 11.98 -15.47
C GLU A 109 -13.46 13.27 -15.45
N ILE A 110 -13.15 13.80 -14.27
CA ILE A 110 -12.38 15.05 -14.11
C ILE A 110 -11.19 14.77 -13.21
N ALA A 111 -9.98 14.92 -13.74
CA ALA A 111 -8.75 14.81 -12.98
C ALA A 111 -8.06 16.17 -12.86
N VAL A 112 -7.32 16.36 -11.76
CA VAL A 112 -6.65 17.64 -11.50
C VAL A 112 -5.21 17.45 -11.07
N THR A 113 -4.37 18.40 -11.46
CA THR A 113 -3.05 18.63 -10.87
C THR A 113 -3.11 19.95 -10.12
N ALA A 114 -2.58 19.99 -8.90
CA ALA A 114 -2.51 21.19 -8.06
C ALA A 114 -1.10 21.39 -7.52
N SER A 115 -0.72 22.64 -7.23
CA SER A 115 0.58 22.97 -6.67
C SER A 115 0.47 23.98 -5.53
N THR A 116 1.23 23.76 -4.44
CA THR A 116 1.36 24.73 -3.35
C THR A 116 2.26 25.92 -3.71
N LEU A 117 2.98 25.84 -4.83
CA LEU A 117 3.84 26.93 -5.27
C LEU A 117 3.01 28.07 -5.90
N PRO A 118 3.48 29.32 -5.80
CA PRO A 118 2.80 30.46 -6.40
C PRO A 118 2.59 30.27 -7.91
N LYS A 119 1.35 30.47 -8.36
CA LYS A 119 0.97 30.30 -9.76
C LYS A 119 1.19 31.60 -10.54
N ARG A 120 1.69 31.46 -11.76
CA ARG A 120 1.69 32.52 -12.78
C ARG A 120 0.98 32.01 -14.01
N VAL A 121 -0.07 32.69 -14.45
CA VAL A 121 -0.89 32.26 -15.58
C VAL A 121 -0.66 33.14 -16.79
N ALA A 122 -0.72 32.54 -17.98
CA ALA A 122 -0.93 33.23 -19.24
C ALA A 122 -2.37 32.97 -19.70
N PRO A 123 -3.23 33.99 -19.77
CA PRO A 123 -4.59 33.81 -20.29
C PRO A 123 -4.55 33.49 -21.80
N HIS A 124 -5.65 32.96 -22.32
CA HIS A 124 -5.81 32.79 -23.77
C HIS A 124 -5.81 34.17 -24.45
N ASP A 125 -5.06 34.31 -25.55
CA ASP A 125 -5.10 35.53 -26.37
C ASP A 125 -6.36 35.53 -27.23
N PRO A 126 -7.31 36.47 -27.03
CA PRO A 126 -8.53 36.55 -27.82
C PRO A 126 -8.26 36.82 -29.31
N ARG A 127 -7.10 37.40 -29.65
CA ARG A 127 -6.70 37.74 -31.03
C ARG A 127 -6.00 36.59 -31.75
N ALA A 128 -5.53 35.57 -31.03
CA ALA A 128 -4.74 34.47 -31.59
C ALA A 128 -5.59 33.25 -32.02
N GLY A 129 -6.93 33.38 -32.04
CA GLY A 129 -7.82 32.27 -32.42
C GLY A 129 -7.66 31.04 -31.53
N GLY A 130 -7.45 31.24 -30.22
CA GLY A 130 -7.29 30.20 -29.20
C GLY A 130 -8.53 29.35 -28.97
N VAL A 131 -8.52 28.56 -27.88
CA VAL A 131 -9.73 27.97 -27.29
C VAL A 131 -10.84 29.05 -27.28
N ARG A 132 -11.98 28.81 -27.91
CA ARG A 132 -13.05 29.82 -28.07
C ARG A 132 -14.14 29.61 -27.02
N GLY A 133 -14.98 30.64 -26.86
CA GLY A 133 -16.23 30.56 -26.10
C GLY A 133 -16.05 30.19 -24.62
N ASP A 134 -16.89 29.27 -24.16
CA ASP A 134 -17.04 28.94 -22.74
C ASP A 134 -15.77 28.36 -22.09
N LEU A 135 -14.93 27.66 -22.87
CA LEU A 135 -13.70 27.05 -22.34
C LEU A 135 -12.60 28.08 -22.06
N ALA A 136 -12.47 29.11 -22.89
CA ALA A 136 -11.51 30.20 -22.63
C ALA A 136 -11.91 31.03 -21.40
N ALA A 137 -13.21 31.09 -21.08
CA ALA A 137 -13.70 31.79 -19.90
C ALA A 137 -13.36 31.07 -18.58
N VAL A 138 -12.98 29.79 -18.64
CA VAL A 138 -12.73 28.94 -17.46
C VAL A 138 -11.32 28.35 -17.41
N SER A 139 -10.42 28.79 -18.28
CA SER A 139 -9.06 28.25 -18.38
C SER A 139 -8.01 29.29 -18.71
N SER A 140 -6.75 28.93 -18.47
CA SER A 140 -5.56 29.67 -18.90
C SER A 140 -4.82 28.90 -20.00
N ALA A 141 -4.16 29.62 -20.91
CA ALA A 141 -3.32 29.02 -21.94
C ALA A 141 -2.06 28.36 -21.36
N ALA A 142 -1.51 28.91 -20.28
CA ALA A 142 -0.41 28.31 -19.52
C ALA A 142 -0.50 28.65 -18.04
N VAL A 143 -0.05 27.72 -17.20
CA VAL A 143 0.12 27.93 -15.76
C VAL A 143 1.50 27.48 -15.36
N ARG A 144 2.30 28.35 -14.75
CA ARG A 144 3.63 28.04 -14.21
C ARG A 144 3.62 28.06 -12.70
N CYS A 145 4.26 27.06 -12.10
CA CYS A 145 4.58 27.00 -10.68
C CYS A 145 6.03 26.52 -10.51
N GLY A 146 6.90 27.39 -10.00
CA GLY A 146 8.33 27.09 -9.90
C GLY A 146 8.95 26.75 -11.27
N ASP A 147 9.53 25.56 -11.35
CA ASP A 147 10.17 25.01 -12.57
C ASP A 147 9.23 24.16 -13.42
N MET A 148 7.94 24.09 -13.09
CA MET A 148 6.93 23.39 -13.88
C MET A 148 5.96 24.35 -14.55
N ALA A 149 5.53 24.01 -15.75
CA ALA A 149 4.40 24.65 -16.41
C ALA A 149 3.47 23.63 -17.07
N TRP A 150 2.16 23.91 -17.02
CA TRP A 150 1.10 23.11 -17.59
C TRP A 150 0.32 23.94 -18.60
N LEU A 151 0.04 23.33 -19.75
CA LEU A 151 -0.63 23.97 -20.86
C LEU A 151 -1.59 22.98 -21.53
N SER A 152 -2.66 23.51 -22.10
CA SER A 152 -3.51 22.79 -23.03
C SER A 152 -4.00 23.75 -24.10
N ALA A 153 -3.92 23.31 -25.36
CA ALA A 153 -4.32 24.11 -26.50
C ALA A 153 -4.99 23.21 -27.56
N ALA A 154 -6.27 23.50 -27.83
CA ALA A 154 -7.01 22.94 -28.96
C ALA A 154 -6.93 23.87 -30.18
N ALA A 155 -6.85 23.29 -31.38
CA ALA A 155 -6.96 24.03 -32.64
C ALA A 155 -8.34 24.68 -32.80
N ALA A 156 -8.40 25.84 -33.46
CA ALA A 156 -9.67 26.33 -34.01
C ALA A 156 -9.92 25.63 -35.37
N PRO A 157 -11.16 25.24 -35.71
CA PRO A 157 -11.48 24.45 -36.90
C PRO A 157 -11.14 25.14 -38.23
N GLU A 158 -10.92 26.47 -38.21
CA GLU A 158 -10.68 27.30 -39.40
C GLU A 158 -9.26 27.16 -40.01
N ALA A 159 -8.36 26.40 -39.38
CA ALA A 159 -6.94 26.36 -39.74
C ALA A 159 -6.53 25.29 -40.77
N GLY A 160 -7.48 24.67 -41.48
CA GLY A 160 -7.18 23.70 -42.55
C GLY A 160 -7.00 22.27 -42.05
N ASP A 161 -6.08 21.51 -42.69
CA ASP A 161 -5.79 20.11 -42.35
C ASP A 161 -5.11 19.94 -40.97
N ALA A 162 -4.97 18.68 -40.52
CA ALA A 162 -4.41 18.37 -39.20
C ALA A 162 -2.98 18.89 -39.00
N ARG A 163 -2.17 18.93 -40.06
CA ARG A 163 -0.80 19.46 -40.01
C ARG A 163 -0.79 20.97 -39.77
N ALA A 164 -1.62 21.71 -40.48
CA ALA A 164 -1.74 23.15 -40.33
C ALA A 164 -2.29 23.51 -38.94
N GLN A 165 -3.29 22.76 -38.46
CA GLN A 165 -3.82 22.89 -37.10
C GLN A 165 -2.76 22.59 -36.03
N ALA A 166 -2.01 21.49 -36.16
CA ALA A 166 -0.92 21.14 -35.24
C ALA A 166 0.16 22.22 -35.20
N THR A 167 0.56 22.76 -36.36
CA THR A 167 1.53 23.87 -36.43
C THR A 167 1.03 25.10 -35.68
N ALA A 168 -0.24 25.46 -35.85
CA ALA A 168 -0.85 26.58 -35.13
C ALA A 168 -0.96 26.32 -33.61
N VAL A 169 -1.27 25.10 -33.18
CA VAL A 169 -1.29 24.69 -31.78
C VAL A 169 0.10 24.83 -31.15
N TRP A 170 1.15 24.31 -31.79
CA TRP A 170 2.53 24.43 -31.31
C TRP A 170 3.00 25.89 -31.20
N GLY A 171 2.66 26.72 -32.19
CA GLY A 171 2.95 28.16 -32.14
C GLY A 171 2.31 28.84 -30.92
N ARG A 172 1.05 28.50 -30.60
CA ARG A 172 0.34 29.03 -29.42
C ARG A 172 0.94 28.51 -28.11
N ILE A 173 1.28 27.22 -28.04
CA ILE A 173 1.99 26.63 -26.88
C ILE A 173 3.29 27.39 -26.62
N HIS A 174 4.09 27.66 -27.65
CA HIS A 174 5.34 28.39 -27.50
C HIS A 174 5.14 29.83 -27.04
N ALA A 175 4.14 30.53 -27.58
CA ALA A 175 3.79 31.87 -27.13
C ALA A 175 3.35 31.88 -25.65
N ALA A 176 2.54 30.91 -25.24
CA ALA A 176 2.06 30.77 -23.88
C ALA A 176 3.18 30.39 -22.89
N LEU A 177 4.08 29.47 -23.27
CA LEU A 177 5.30 29.16 -22.53
C LEU A 177 6.17 30.40 -22.33
N LYS A 178 6.40 31.16 -23.40
CA LYS A 178 7.18 32.42 -23.34
C LYS A 178 6.54 33.42 -22.39
N ALA A 179 5.21 33.55 -22.41
CA ALA A 179 4.49 34.45 -21.52
C ALA A 179 4.69 34.10 -20.03
N VAL A 180 4.80 32.81 -19.69
CA VAL A 180 5.13 32.35 -18.32
C VAL A 180 6.63 32.19 -18.05
N GLY A 181 7.48 32.52 -19.03
CA GLY A 181 8.93 32.61 -18.89
C GLY A 181 9.70 31.31 -19.21
N PHE A 182 9.13 30.41 -20.00
CA PHE A 182 9.76 29.19 -20.53
C PHE A 182 9.99 29.29 -22.05
N GLY A 183 10.97 28.56 -22.56
CA GLY A 183 11.21 28.38 -23.99
C GLY A 183 10.56 27.10 -24.54
N ALA A 184 10.54 26.95 -25.86
CA ALA A 184 10.03 25.76 -26.55
C ALA A 184 10.72 24.47 -26.07
N GLY A 185 12.03 24.52 -25.81
CA GLY A 185 12.83 23.39 -25.34
C GLY A 185 12.55 22.93 -23.90
N ASN A 186 11.72 23.66 -23.16
CA ASN A 186 11.28 23.22 -21.84
C ASN A 186 10.16 22.18 -21.89
N SER A 187 9.59 21.89 -23.06
CA SER A 187 8.55 20.85 -23.21
C SER A 187 9.13 19.48 -22.85
N ALA A 188 8.55 18.79 -21.87
CA ALA A 188 9.03 17.50 -21.39
C ALA A 188 8.11 16.33 -21.81
N CYS A 189 6.80 16.57 -21.80
CA CYS A 189 5.81 15.61 -22.25
C CYS A 189 4.64 16.29 -22.95
N ALA A 190 4.14 15.66 -24.01
CA ALA A 190 2.97 16.05 -24.76
C ALA A 190 1.92 14.92 -24.77
N SER A 191 0.69 15.25 -24.37
CA SER A 191 -0.49 14.43 -24.63
C SER A 191 -1.19 15.01 -25.86
N VAL A 192 -1.25 14.23 -26.94
CA VAL A 192 -1.83 14.59 -28.24
C VAL A 192 -3.13 13.84 -28.43
N VAL A 193 -4.20 14.58 -28.70
CA VAL A 193 -5.51 14.00 -29.01
C VAL A 193 -5.88 14.40 -30.44
N LEU A 194 -6.25 13.42 -31.25
CA LEU A 194 -6.58 13.59 -32.67
C LEU A 194 -8.02 13.15 -32.95
N GLN A 195 -8.66 13.71 -33.99
CA GLN A 195 -9.89 13.10 -34.51
C GLN A 195 -9.61 11.80 -35.25
N ASP A 196 -8.54 11.79 -36.07
CA ASP A 196 -8.07 10.65 -36.84
C ASP A 196 -6.63 10.30 -36.44
N MET A 197 -6.36 9.02 -36.18
CA MET A 197 -5.02 8.58 -35.80
C MET A 197 -4.03 8.59 -36.96
N ASP A 198 -4.51 8.56 -38.20
CA ASP A 198 -3.65 8.59 -39.39
C ASP A 198 -2.88 9.93 -39.50
N ASP A 199 -3.41 11.00 -38.88
CA ASP A 199 -2.79 12.32 -38.83
C ASP A 199 -1.60 12.43 -37.85
N LEU A 200 -1.31 11.38 -37.07
CA LEU A 200 -0.25 11.43 -36.05
C LEU A 200 1.13 11.74 -36.66
N GLY A 201 1.41 11.26 -37.87
CA GLY A 201 2.66 11.54 -38.58
C GLY A 201 2.84 13.03 -38.89
N ASP A 202 1.76 13.70 -39.27
CA ASP A 202 1.74 15.13 -39.55
C ASP A 202 1.93 15.97 -38.28
N VAL A 203 1.30 15.57 -37.18
CA VAL A 203 1.48 16.23 -35.89
C VAL A 203 2.90 16.08 -35.35
N ARG A 204 3.51 14.89 -35.49
CA ARG A 204 4.93 14.66 -35.16
C ARG A 204 5.85 15.53 -36.01
N THR A 205 5.56 15.67 -37.30
CA THR A 205 6.32 16.55 -38.21
C THR A 205 6.20 18.02 -37.81
N ALA A 206 5.00 18.48 -37.46
CA ALA A 206 4.77 19.84 -36.96
C ALA A 206 5.49 20.10 -35.61
N ALA A 207 5.51 19.10 -34.72
CA ALA A 207 6.24 19.18 -33.45
C ALA A 207 7.75 19.29 -33.68
N ALA A 208 8.32 18.43 -34.52
CA ALA A 208 9.74 18.45 -34.87
C ALA A 208 10.16 19.81 -35.45
N ALA A 209 9.44 20.31 -36.45
CA ALA A 209 9.71 21.62 -37.04
C ALA A 209 9.61 22.77 -36.02
N SER A 210 8.71 22.66 -35.05
CA SER A 210 8.56 23.66 -33.98
C SER A 210 9.69 23.59 -32.95
N LEU A 211 10.21 22.39 -32.65
CA LEU A 211 11.22 22.13 -31.61
C LEU A 211 12.67 22.16 -32.11
N GLU A 212 12.92 21.98 -33.41
CA GLU A 212 14.26 22.02 -34.04
C GLU A 212 14.97 23.36 -33.82
N SER A 213 14.24 24.44 -33.60
CA SER A 213 14.81 25.75 -33.22
C SER A 213 15.41 25.80 -31.81
N ALA A 214 15.26 24.73 -31.00
CA ALA A 214 15.60 24.68 -29.57
C ALA A 214 16.56 23.53 -29.18
N ALA A 215 17.62 23.30 -29.96
CA ALA A 215 18.83 22.52 -29.59
C ALA A 215 18.58 21.14 -28.94
N GLY A 216 18.03 20.17 -29.68
CA GLY A 216 17.86 18.78 -29.22
C GLY A 216 16.59 18.51 -28.40
N ALA A 217 15.70 19.50 -28.30
CA ALA A 217 14.44 19.38 -27.57
C ALA A 217 13.48 18.30 -28.14
N ALA A 218 13.47 18.10 -29.46
CA ALA A 218 12.58 17.17 -30.14
C ALA A 218 12.79 15.71 -29.69
N ASP A 219 14.03 15.26 -29.53
CA ASP A 219 14.37 13.90 -29.11
C ASP A 219 14.09 13.65 -27.62
N SER A 220 13.84 14.72 -26.86
CA SER A 220 13.59 14.68 -25.41
C SER A 220 12.12 14.85 -25.03
N LEU A 221 11.23 15.00 -26.01
CA LEU A 221 9.79 15.15 -25.78
C LEU A 221 9.12 13.77 -25.78
N VAL A 222 8.53 13.39 -24.65
CA VAL A 222 7.69 12.18 -24.58
C VAL A 222 6.31 12.48 -25.14
N VAL A 223 5.89 11.75 -26.17
CA VAL A 223 4.57 11.93 -26.81
C VAL A 223 3.67 10.74 -26.49
N SER A 224 2.56 11.01 -25.80
CA SER A 224 1.41 10.10 -25.67
C SER A 224 0.33 10.56 -26.64
N ALA A 225 -0.28 9.64 -27.40
CA ALA A 225 -1.28 10.00 -28.40
C ALA A 225 -2.45 9.02 -28.45
N CYS A 226 -3.64 9.54 -28.70
CA CYS A 226 -4.85 8.75 -28.97
C CYS A 226 -5.84 9.54 -29.82
N SER A 227 -6.88 8.87 -30.33
CA SER A 227 -7.98 9.55 -30.99
C SER A 227 -9.23 9.63 -30.11
N ALA A 228 -9.88 10.79 -30.18
CA ALA A 228 -11.08 11.10 -29.43
C ALA A 228 -11.89 12.20 -30.17
N GLY A 229 -13.11 12.45 -29.73
CA GLY A 229 -13.83 13.65 -30.13
C GLY A 229 -13.22 14.88 -29.46
N LEU A 230 -13.15 15.98 -30.20
CA LEU A 230 -12.58 17.26 -29.76
C LEU A 230 -13.64 18.36 -29.83
N VAL A 231 -13.39 19.44 -29.09
CA VAL A 231 -14.29 20.59 -29.02
C VAL A 231 -14.23 21.39 -30.33
N ASP A 232 -15.36 21.98 -30.71
CA ASP A 232 -15.50 22.85 -31.89
C ASP A 232 -14.99 22.20 -33.20
N ASP A 233 -15.16 20.88 -33.35
CA ASP A 233 -14.70 20.10 -34.51
C ASP A 233 -13.18 20.23 -34.81
N ALA A 234 -12.38 20.62 -33.81
CA ALA A 234 -10.92 20.67 -33.93
C ALA A 234 -10.36 19.28 -34.32
N LEU A 235 -9.32 19.25 -35.15
CA LEU A 235 -8.66 18.00 -35.55
C LEU A 235 -7.58 17.57 -34.56
N VAL A 236 -6.97 18.53 -33.85
CA VAL A 236 -5.82 18.32 -32.97
C VAL A 236 -5.95 19.15 -31.68
N GLU A 237 -5.78 18.49 -30.54
CA GLU A 237 -5.50 19.11 -29.24
C GLU A 237 -4.15 18.62 -28.71
N ILE A 238 -3.35 19.53 -28.15
CA ILE A 238 -2.06 19.21 -27.55
C ILE A 238 -2.00 19.81 -26.15
N SER A 239 -1.74 18.95 -25.16
CA SER A 239 -1.49 19.33 -23.78
C SER A 239 -0.03 19.08 -23.41
N ILE A 240 0.61 20.03 -22.74
CA ILE A 240 2.05 20.00 -22.43
C ILE A 240 2.30 20.09 -20.94
N ASN A 241 3.20 19.23 -20.46
CA ASN A 241 3.94 19.44 -19.23
C ASN A 241 5.35 19.92 -19.61
N ALA A 242 5.72 21.12 -19.17
CA ALA A 242 7.02 21.72 -19.40
C ALA A 242 7.82 21.85 -18.09
N CYS A 243 9.13 21.70 -18.17
CA CYS A 243 10.05 21.84 -17.06
C CYS A 243 11.23 22.76 -17.41
N GLY A 244 11.54 23.69 -16.50
CA GLY A 244 12.66 24.63 -16.61
C GLY A 244 14.03 23.97 -16.44
N LEU A 245 14.07 22.76 -15.87
CA LEU A 245 15.29 21.99 -15.64
C LEU A 245 15.81 21.37 -16.94
N PRO A 246 17.12 21.09 -17.05
CA PRO A 246 17.71 20.47 -18.23
C PRO A 246 17.26 19.01 -18.40
N THR A 247 17.28 18.54 -19.65
CA THR A 247 17.11 17.12 -20.00
C THR A 247 18.28 16.29 -19.48
N GLU A 248 17.96 15.20 -18.78
CA GLU A 248 18.94 14.14 -18.46
C GLU A 248 18.84 13.00 -19.49
N ALA A 249 19.95 12.27 -19.71
CA ALA A 249 19.97 11.17 -20.65
C ALA A 249 19.07 10.00 -20.16
N THR A 250 18.15 9.56 -21.00
CA THR A 250 17.14 8.54 -20.67
C THR A 250 16.90 7.58 -21.83
N ALA A 251 16.16 6.50 -21.56
CA ALA A 251 15.67 5.59 -22.59
C ALA A 251 14.74 6.28 -23.61
N PRO A 252 14.54 5.71 -24.81
CA PRO A 252 13.53 6.19 -25.75
C PRO A 252 12.15 6.27 -25.09
N SER A 253 11.35 7.28 -25.46
CA SER A 253 10.00 7.50 -24.88
C SER A 253 10.01 7.84 -23.38
N THR A 254 11.15 8.29 -22.86
CA THR A 254 11.30 8.71 -21.46
C THR A 254 11.99 10.06 -21.42
N ALA A 255 11.50 10.96 -20.57
CA ALA A 255 12.14 12.25 -20.32
C ALA A 255 12.30 12.44 -18.81
N ARG A 256 13.54 12.63 -18.37
CA ARG A 256 13.86 13.02 -16.99
C ARG A 256 14.19 14.52 -16.94
N ARG A 257 13.61 15.20 -15.95
CA ARG A 257 13.89 16.60 -15.62
C ARG A 257 13.94 16.74 -14.09
N GLY A 258 15.13 16.70 -13.52
CA GLY A 258 15.31 16.70 -12.07
C GLY A 258 14.62 15.50 -11.44
N ASP A 259 13.67 15.78 -10.54
CA ASP A 259 12.95 14.75 -9.78
C ASP A 259 11.74 14.16 -10.50
N LEU A 260 11.44 14.57 -11.73
CA LEU A 260 10.29 14.07 -12.49
C LEU A 260 10.74 13.28 -13.73
N VAL A 261 10.04 12.18 -13.95
CA VAL A 261 10.19 11.33 -15.13
C VAL A 261 8.84 11.16 -15.79
N TRP A 262 8.76 11.45 -17.09
CA TRP A 262 7.63 11.09 -17.94
C TRP A 262 8.03 9.90 -18.79
N THR A 263 7.16 8.92 -18.92
CA THR A 263 7.42 7.76 -19.76
C THR A 263 6.13 7.15 -20.29
N THR A 264 6.18 6.51 -21.45
CA THR A 264 5.02 5.88 -22.08
C THR A 264 5.33 4.45 -22.53
N ALA A 265 4.32 3.59 -22.56
CA ALA A 265 4.40 2.25 -23.12
C ALA A 265 3.12 1.86 -23.87
N SER A 266 3.27 1.30 -25.07
CA SER A 266 2.16 0.79 -25.89
C SER A 266 2.37 -0.69 -26.19
N ALA A 267 1.30 -1.48 -26.15
CA ALA A 267 1.31 -2.88 -26.56
C ALA A 267 0.44 -3.07 -27.82
N VAL A 268 1.06 -3.52 -28.92
CA VAL A 268 0.42 -3.82 -30.21
C VAL A 268 -0.36 -5.15 -30.13
N ALA A 269 -1.37 -5.32 -30.99
CA ALA A 269 -2.16 -6.54 -31.18
C ALA A 269 -1.34 -7.77 -31.66
N GLY A 270 -0.40 -8.24 -30.83
CA GLY A 270 0.18 -9.59 -30.81
C GLY A 270 0.09 -10.24 -29.42
N SER A 271 -0.41 -9.49 -28.44
CA SER A 271 -0.81 -9.97 -27.10
C SER A 271 -2.11 -10.74 -27.23
N ARG A 272 -2.21 -11.96 -26.67
CA ARG A 272 -3.39 -12.82 -26.83
C ARG A 272 -4.62 -12.29 -26.06
N SER A 273 -4.45 -11.27 -25.20
CA SER A 273 -5.48 -10.69 -24.33
C SER A 273 -5.11 -9.27 -23.84
N VAL A 274 -6.11 -8.53 -23.31
CA VAL A 274 -5.90 -7.23 -22.61
C VAL A 274 -4.98 -7.37 -21.42
N ARG A 275 -5.10 -8.48 -20.68
CA ARG A 275 -4.22 -8.80 -19.55
C ARG A 275 -2.76 -8.88 -19.98
N ASP A 276 -2.45 -9.61 -21.05
CA ASP A 276 -1.07 -9.74 -21.55
C ASP A 276 -0.50 -8.40 -22.02
N ALA A 277 -1.31 -7.62 -22.74
CA ALA A 277 -0.94 -6.28 -23.19
C ALA A 277 -0.66 -5.34 -22.01
N THR A 278 -1.51 -5.40 -20.98
CA THR A 278 -1.37 -4.60 -19.74
C THR A 278 -0.06 -4.94 -19.02
N LEU A 279 0.25 -6.22 -18.82
CA LEU A 279 1.50 -6.65 -18.20
C LEU A 279 2.72 -6.28 -19.04
N ALA A 280 2.62 -6.34 -20.38
CA ALA A 280 3.69 -5.91 -21.27
C ALA A 280 3.98 -4.40 -21.15
N CYS A 281 2.93 -3.57 -21.14
CA CYS A 281 3.08 -2.13 -20.92
C CYS A 281 3.75 -1.84 -19.56
N TRP A 282 3.28 -2.48 -18.48
CA TRP A 282 3.85 -2.29 -17.15
C TRP A 282 5.33 -2.69 -17.07
N ARG A 283 5.72 -3.84 -17.64
CA ARG A 283 7.13 -4.26 -17.72
C ARG A 283 7.97 -3.27 -18.52
N GLN A 284 7.43 -2.73 -19.62
CA GLN A 284 8.15 -1.73 -20.41
C GLN A 284 8.32 -0.42 -19.64
N LEU A 285 7.31 0.03 -18.90
CA LEU A 285 7.43 1.18 -18.02
C LEU A 285 8.49 0.96 -16.94
N GLU A 286 8.56 -0.25 -16.35
CA GLU A 286 9.59 -0.60 -15.36
C GLU A 286 11.00 -0.45 -15.92
N LEU A 287 11.25 -0.99 -17.10
CA LEU A 287 12.54 -0.87 -17.79
C LEU A 287 12.91 0.61 -18.04
N ASN A 288 11.93 1.42 -18.42
CA ASN A 288 12.13 2.85 -18.65
C ASN A 288 12.43 3.61 -17.35
N LEU A 289 11.75 3.26 -16.26
CA LEU A 289 11.97 3.84 -14.93
C LEU A 289 13.34 3.43 -14.37
N ASP A 290 13.70 2.15 -14.47
CA ASP A 290 15.00 1.62 -14.02
C ASP A 290 16.15 2.33 -14.74
N ALA A 291 16.03 2.53 -16.06
CA ALA A 291 17.00 3.30 -16.84
C ALA A 291 17.11 4.77 -16.40
N ALA A 292 16.04 5.33 -15.83
CA ALA A 292 16.02 6.66 -15.23
C ALA A 292 16.38 6.65 -13.74
N GLY A 293 16.79 5.52 -13.16
CA GLY A 293 17.14 5.39 -11.74
C GLY A 293 15.95 5.46 -10.78
N LEU A 294 14.74 5.18 -11.27
CA LEU A 294 13.50 5.10 -10.51
C LEU A 294 12.95 3.67 -10.56
N THR A 295 11.97 3.40 -9.71
CA THR A 295 11.27 2.12 -9.66
C THR A 295 9.77 2.33 -9.87
N ARG A 296 9.01 1.25 -10.04
CA ARG A 296 7.53 1.31 -10.06
C ARG A 296 6.94 1.98 -8.81
N HIS A 297 7.64 1.97 -7.66
CA HIS A 297 7.19 2.65 -6.44
C HIS A 297 7.18 4.18 -6.57
N ASP A 298 7.85 4.74 -7.56
CA ASP A 298 7.99 6.18 -7.78
C ASP A 298 6.89 6.74 -8.71
N VAL A 299 6.07 5.87 -9.32
CA VAL A 299 4.98 6.29 -10.23
C VAL A 299 3.88 7.04 -9.46
N VAL A 300 3.61 8.30 -9.83
CA VAL A 300 2.65 9.18 -9.15
C VAL A 300 1.33 9.33 -9.89
N LYS A 301 1.36 9.34 -11.24
CA LYS A 301 0.18 9.45 -12.10
C LYS A 301 0.30 8.49 -13.26
N VAL A 302 -0.81 7.88 -13.67
CA VAL A 302 -0.94 7.09 -14.89
C VAL A 302 -2.16 7.54 -15.67
N GLU A 303 -2.01 7.76 -16.96
CA GLU A 303 -3.11 7.86 -17.92
C GLU A 303 -3.14 6.54 -18.69
N ALA A 304 -4.20 5.76 -18.49
CA ALA A 304 -4.39 4.47 -19.10
C ALA A 304 -5.45 4.55 -20.20
N MET A 305 -5.14 3.98 -21.34
CA MET A 305 -6.03 3.90 -22.49
C MET A 305 -6.10 2.46 -22.94
N ILE A 306 -7.31 1.90 -23.01
CA ILE A 306 -7.54 0.52 -23.43
C ILE A 306 -8.49 0.49 -24.63
N GLY A 307 -8.19 -0.31 -25.65
CA GLY A 307 -8.97 -0.37 -26.88
C GLY A 307 -10.36 -1.01 -26.72
N ASP A 308 -10.59 -1.71 -25.61
CA ASP A 308 -11.88 -2.31 -25.26
C ASP A 308 -12.14 -2.30 -23.74
N LEU A 309 -13.04 -1.41 -23.29
CA LEU A 309 -13.47 -1.34 -21.89
C LEU A 309 -14.30 -2.56 -21.44
N ALA A 310 -14.79 -3.41 -22.35
CA ALA A 310 -15.42 -4.67 -21.94
C ALA A 310 -14.44 -5.60 -21.21
N ALA A 311 -13.13 -5.45 -21.46
CA ALA A 311 -12.05 -6.17 -20.81
C ALA A 311 -11.42 -5.40 -19.62
N VAL A 312 -12.12 -4.40 -19.06
CA VAL A 312 -11.63 -3.62 -17.91
C VAL A 312 -11.31 -4.48 -16.69
N PHE A 313 -11.99 -5.60 -16.51
CA PHE A 313 -11.69 -6.55 -15.43
C PHE A 313 -10.29 -7.16 -15.59
N ASP A 314 -9.93 -7.59 -16.80
CA ASP A 314 -8.64 -8.16 -17.11
C ASP A 314 -7.51 -7.13 -16.97
N PHE A 315 -7.77 -5.90 -17.41
CA PHE A 315 -6.88 -4.75 -17.18
C PHE A 315 -6.67 -4.50 -15.68
N ASN A 316 -7.74 -4.44 -14.90
CA ASN A 316 -7.68 -4.20 -13.46
C ASN A 316 -6.97 -5.33 -12.72
N GLN A 317 -7.21 -6.59 -13.09
CA GLN A 317 -6.55 -7.73 -12.47
C GLN A 317 -5.04 -7.73 -12.77
N ALA A 318 -4.66 -7.47 -14.03
CA ALA A 318 -3.26 -7.37 -14.45
C ALA A 318 -2.55 -6.21 -13.76
N THR A 319 -3.20 -5.05 -13.70
CA THR A 319 -2.67 -3.86 -13.04
C THR A 319 -2.58 -4.05 -11.53
N TRP A 320 -3.57 -4.69 -10.90
CA TRP A 320 -3.51 -5.04 -9.49
C TRP A 320 -2.38 -6.01 -9.20
N GLU A 321 -2.22 -7.09 -9.97
CA GLU A 321 -1.12 -8.04 -9.79
C GLU A 321 0.25 -7.37 -9.90
N TYR A 322 0.37 -6.40 -10.81
CA TYR A 322 1.62 -5.67 -11.01
C TYR A 322 1.89 -4.65 -9.89
N LEU A 323 0.86 -3.93 -9.43
CA LEU A 323 0.98 -2.85 -8.44
C LEU A 323 0.66 -3.29 -7.00
N SER A 324 0.19 -4.51 -6.74
CA SER A 324 -0.32 -4.92 -5.41
C SER A 324 0.73 -4.93 -4.32
N VAL A 325 2.01 -4.94 -4.71
CA VAL A 325 3.18 -4.87 -3.81
C VAL A 325 3.60 -3.43 -3.50
N MET A 326 2.95 -2.42 -4.09
CA MET A 326 3.27 -1.01 -3.88
C MET A 326 2.60 -0.45 -2.62
N ASP A 327 3.38 0.28 -1.83
CA ASP A 327 2.88 1.01 -0.65
C ASP A 327 1.81 2.05 -1.01
N ARG A 328 1.87 2.61 -2.22
CA ARG A 328 0.97 3.67 -2.71
C ARG A 328 0.70 3.52 -4.19
N MET A 329 -0.57 3.24 -4.51
CA MET A 329 -1.07 3.23 -5.88
C MET A 329 -0.99 4.63 -6.51
N PRO A 330 -0.63 4.73 -7.80
CA PRO A 330 -0.66 6.00 -8.51
C PRO A 330 -2.09 6.53 -8.69
N ALA A 331 -2.23 7.83 -8.90
CA ALA A 331 -3.46 8.42 -9.41
C ALA A 331 -3.65 7.96 -10.86
N MET A 332 -4.82 7.41 -11.22
CA MET A 332 -5.05 6.90 -12.57
C MET A 332 -6.33 7.43 -13.19
N ILE A 333 -6.25 7.80 -14.48
CA ILE A 333 -7.41 8.00 -15.36
C ILE A 333 -7.44 6.83 -16.33
N LEU A 334 -8.63 6.28 -16.61
CA LEU A 334 -8.80 5.16 -17.54
C LEU A 334 -9.94 5.43 -18.53
N SER A 335 -9.61 5.38 -19.82
CA SER A 335 -10.58 5.61 -20.90
C SER A 335 -10.42 4.63 -22.04
N GLU A 336 -11.44 4.56 -22.89
CA GLU A 336 -11.40 3.84 -24.16
C GLU A 336 -11.35 4.84 -25.32
N PRO A 337 -10.17 5.08 -25.92
CA PRO A 337 -10.07 5.98 -27.07
C PRO A 337 -10.78 5.38 -28.28
N ARG A 338 -10.96 6.19 -29.34
CA ARG A 338 -11.50 5.69 -30.61
C ARG A 338 -10.51 4.77 -31.33
N ALA A 339 -9.21 5.09 -31.22
CA ALA A 339 -8.08 4.32 -31.69
C ALA A 339 -6.78 4.76 -30.99
N LEU A 340 -5.82 3.86 -30.94
CA LEU A 340 -4.46 4.09 -30.42
C LEU A 340 -3.43 4.00 -31.57
N PRO A 341 -2.24 4.61 -31.41
CA PRO A 341 -1.16 4.54 -32.40
C PRO A 341 -0.75 3.10 -32.73
N ASP A 342 -0.36 2.87 -33.98
CA ASP A 342 0.28 1.64 -34.45
C ASP A 342 -0.50 0.34 -34.13
N GLY A 343 -1.83 0.44 -34.01
CA GLY A 343 -2.70 -0.70 -33.68
C GLY A 343 -2.56 -1.20 -32.24
N ALA A 344 -2.11 -0.34 -31.32
CA ALA A 344 -2.02 -0.68 -29.90
C ALA A 344 -3.39 -0.96 -29.28
N PHE A 345 -3.43 -1.91 -28.35
CA PHE A 345 -4.64 -2.27 -27.60
C PHE A 345 -4.62 -1.74 -26.16
N VAL A 346 -3.43 -1.52 -25.60
CA VAL A 346 -3.23 -0.88 -24.29
C VAL A 346 -2.12 0.15 -24.45
N HIS A 347 -2.34 1.35 -23.93
CA HIS A 347 -1.35 2.40 -23.83
C HIS A 347 -1.36 2.96 -22.40
N LEU A 348 -0.16 3.07 -21.82
CA LEU A 348 0.04 3.68 -20.50
C LEU A 348 1.00 4.86 -20.65
N SER A 349 0.59 6.03 -20.14
CA SER A 349 1.46 7.18 -19.92
C SER A 349 1.64 7.38 -18.43
N ALA A 350 2.87 7.39 -17.95
CA ALA A 350 3.19 7.47 -16.53
C ALA A 350 4.05 8.69 -16.22
N ILE A 351 3.74 9.32 -15.09
CA ILE A 351 4.59 10.30 -14.42
C ILE A 351 5.12 9.64 -13.16
N ALA A 352 6.43 9.68 -12.96
CA ALA A 352 7.11 9.22 -11.75
C ALA A 352 7.90 10.35 -11.12
N SER A 353 8.11 10.27 -9.80
CA SER A 353 8.91 11.26 -9.08
C SER A 353 9.88 10.61 -8.11
N ALA A 354 11.14 11.08 -8.11
CA ALA A 354 12.15 10.72 -7.13
C ALA A 354 11.84 11.26 -5.72
N LEU A 355 10.94 12.25 -5.63
CA LEU A 355 10.53 12.83 -4.35
C LEU A 355 9.61 11.88 -3.60
N PRO A 356 9.74 11.81 -2.26
CA PRO A 356 8.90 10.95 -1.45
C PRO A 356 7.42 11.32 -1.59
N LYS A 357 6.58 10.30 -1.77
CA LYS A 357 5.12 10.45 -1.79
C LYS A 357 4.61 10.80 -0.41
N ARG A 358 3.82 11.87 -0.30
CA ARG A 358 3.07 12.22 0.91
C ARG A 358 2.08 11.12 1.24
N HIS A 359 1.96 10.83 2.54
CA HIS A 359 0.95 9.93 3.05
C HIS A 359 -0.40 10.64 3.13
N PHE A 360 -1.41 10.07 2.47
CA PHE A 360 -2.81 10.42 2.68
C PHE A 360 -3.53 9.25 3.35
N PRO A 361 -4.51 9.50 4.24
CA PRO A 361 -5.33 8.43 4.77
C PRO A 361 -6.08 7.72 3.62
N LYS A 362 -6.26 6.41 3.75
CA LYS A 362 -6.85 5.57 2.70
C LYS A 362 -8.29 6.04 2.46
N THR A 363 -8.68 6.21 1.21
CA THR A 363 -10.03 6.68 0.85
C THR A 363 -10.71 5.58 0.05
N VAL A 364 -11.92 5.18 0.45
CA VAL A 364 -12.69 4.11 -0.21
C VAL A 364 -14.01 4.69 -0.69
N TYR A 365 -14.36 4.40 -1.95
CA TYR A 365 -15.65 4.76 -2.53
C TYR A 365 -16.69 3.70 -2.15
N ASP A 366 -17.74 4.11 -1.43
CA ASP A 366 -18.80 3.21 -0.94
C ASP A 366 -19.97 3.03 -1.93
N GLY A 367 -19.85 3.60 -3.14
CA GLY A 367 -20.92 3.64 -4.14
C GLY A 367 -21.72 4.95 -4.14
N ARG A 368 -21.53 5.85 -3.16
CA ARG A 368 -22.18 7.16 -3.09
C ARG A 368 -21.23 8.32 -2.76
N ARG A 369 -20.17 8.08 -1.99
CA ARG A 369 -19.15 9.09 -1.64
C ARG A 369 -17.78 8.47 -1.44
N TRP A 370 -16.74 9.28 -1.65
CA TRP A 370 -15.39 8.96 -1.19
C TRP A 370 -15.32 9.24 0.31
N ALA A 371 -15.21 8.19 1.11
CA ALA A 371 -14.99 8.32 2.54
C ALA A 371 -13.50 8.18 2.82
N VAL A 372 -12.94 9.12 3.59
CA VAL A 372 -11.67 8.90 4.28
C VAL A 372 -11.90 7.72 5.19
N VAL A 373 -11.35 6.58 4.83
CA VAL A 373 -11.05 5.55 5.79
C VAL A 373 -9.85 6.13 6.52
N GLU A 374 -10.14 6.92 7.56
CA GLU A 374 -9.35 6.73 8.75
C GLU A 374 -9.47 5.23 8.98
N GLU A 375 -8.43 4.47 8.65
CA GLU A 375 -8.13 3.41 9.58
C GLU A 375 -7.92 4.21 10.86
N PRO A 376 -8.80 4.12 11.86
CA PRO A 376 -8.24 4.28 13.17
C PRO A 376 -7.12 3.24 13.13
N LEU A 377 -5.86 3.67 13.31
CA LEU A 377 -5.03 2.85 14.18
C LEU A 377 -5.98 2.52 15.32
N PRO A 378 -6.31 1.25 15.62
CA PRO A 378 -7.16 0.99 16.76
C PRO A 378 -6.52 1.80 17.87
N ALA A 379 -7.22 2.84 18.33
CA ALA A 379 -6.78 3.53 19.50
C ALA A 379 -6.76 2.39 20.50
N LEU A 380 -5.57 2.09 21.04
CA LEU A 380 -5.52 1.31 22.27
C LEU A 380 -6.63 1.92 23.12
N PRO A 381 -7.55 1.09 23.67
CA PRO A 381 -8.67 1.62 24.44
C PRO A 381 -8.13 2.74 25.32
N ALA A 382 -8.81 3.89 25.34
CA ALA A 382 -8.39 5.00 26.18
C ALA A 382 -8.44 4.50 27.63
N MET A 383 -7.32 4.02 28.13
CA MET A 383 -7.22 3.32 29.39
C MET A 383 -6.56 4.28 30.37
N PRO A 384 -7.20 4.54 31.52
CA PRO A 384 -6.78 5.60 32.43
C PRO A 384 -5.34 5.34 32.94
N PRO A 385 -4.46 6.35 32.95
CA PRO A 385 -3.10 6.19 33.47
C PRO A 385 -3.15 5.86 34.96
N THR A 386 -2.38 4.86 35.38
CA THR A 386 -2.14 4.61 36.81
C THR A 386 -1.00 5.51 37.26
N GLY A 387 -1.32 6.66 37.86
CA GLY A 387 -0.36 7.73 38.13
C GLY A 387 0.90 7.34 38.92
N GLY A 388 2.00 8.08 38.70
CA GLY A 388 3.30 7.91 39.37
C GLY A 388 4.42 8.75 38.73
N ARG A 389 5.66 8.64 39.24
CA ARG A 389 6.89 9.23 38.64
C ARG A 389 7.97 8.16 38.44
N LYS A 390 8.77 8.29 37.37
CA LYS A 390 9.92 7.42 37.06
C LYS A 390 11.19 8.26 36.84
N VAL A 391 12.36 7.72 37.22
CA VAL A 391 13.68 8.34 36.99
C VAL A 391 14.31 7.70 35.75
N LEU A 392 14.63 8.51 34.75
CA LEU A 392 15.27 8.07 33.51
C LEU A 392 16.76 7.80 33.70
N ALA A 393 17.40 7.12 32.74
CA ALA A 393 18.86 6.90 32.75
C ALA A 393 19.67 8.22 32.72
N SER A 394 19.06 9.32 32.26
CA SER A 394 19.60 10.68 32.32
C SER A 394 19.51 11.34 33.71
N GLY A 395 18.86 10.69 34.69
CA GLY A 395 18.58 11.23 36.03
C GLY A 395 17.32 12.11 36.11
N LEU A 396 16.58 12.28 35.01
CA LEU A 396 15.36 13.10 34.96
C LEU A 396 14.16 12.36 35.56
N GLU A 397 13.40 13.01 36.44
CA GLU A 397 12.09 12.53 36.90
C GLU A 397 10.98 12.93 35.91
N VAL A 398 10.22 11.95 35.42
CA VAL A 398 9.06 12.18 34.53
C VAL A 398 7.83 11.43 35.04
N GLU A 399 6.66 11.84 34.55
CA GLU A 399 5.40 11.15 34.83
C GLU A 399 5.44 9.71 34.28
N ASN A 400 5.01 8.74 35.07
CA ASN A 400 4.85 7.35 34.65
C ASN A 400 3.36 7.10 34.32
N LYS A 401 3.05 6.83 33.06
CA LYS A 401 1.70 6.57 32.56
C LYS A 401 1.46 5.10 32.24
N ASP A 402 1.91 4.21 33.13
CA ASP A 402 1.61 2.79 33.01
C ASP A 402 0.11 2.59 32.80
N VAL A 403 -0.23 1.66 31.91
CA VAL A 403 -1.61 1.32 31.61
C VAL A 403 -1.88 -0.09 32.10
N THR A 404 -3.01 -0.28 32.78
CA THR A 404 -3.53 -1.61 33.08
C THR A 404 -4.77 -1.85 32.23
N TYR A 405 -4.87 -3.02 31.60
CA TYR A 405 -5.98 -3.38 30.73
C TYR A 405 -6.42 -4.83 30.89
N THR A 406 -7.60 -5.16 30.38
CA THR A 406 -8.14 -6.52 30.44
C THR A 406 -7.78 -7.27 29.16
N GLY A 407 -7.11 -8.42 29.28
CA GLY A 407 -6.75 -9.27 28.16
C GLY A 407 -7.99 -9.74 27.38
N GLY A 408 -7.94 -9.63 26.06
CA GLY A 408 -9.11 -9.84 25.19
C GLY A 408 -9.66 -11.27 25.16
N LEU A 409 -8.85 -12.27 25.53
CA LEU A 409 -9.24 -13.68 25.60
C LEU A 409 -9.26 -14.18 27.05
N SER A 410 -8.24 -13.85 27.83
CA SER A 410 -8.07 -14.37 29.19
C SER A 410 -8.90 -13.65 30.25
N GLY A 411 -9.31 -12.41 29.99
CA GLY A 411 -9.93 -11.53 31.00
C GLY A 411 -8.99 -11.12 32.13
N LYS A 412 -7.70 -11.48 32.09
CA LYS A 412 -6.70 -11.12 33.10
C LYS A 412 -6.46 -9.61 33.06
N LYS A 413 -6.12 -9.02 34.22
CA LYS A 413 -5.59 -7.65 34.28
C LYS A 413 -4.12 -7.67 33.89
N LEU A 414 -3.82 -7.16 32.71
CA LEU A 414 -2.50 -7.06 32.13
C LEU A 414 -1.97 -5.63 32.27
N ARG A 415 -0.65 -5.50 32.38
CA ARG A 415 0.07 -4.23 32.42
C ARG A 415 0.66 -3.95 31.05
N MET A 416 0.73 -2.67 30.73
CA MET A 416 1.41 -2.13 29.58
C MET A 416 2.30 -0.98 30.08
N PRO A 417 3.62 -1.22 30.25
CA PRO A 417 4.53 -0.25 30.83
C PRO A 417 4.58 1.04 30.00
N ASP A 418 4.64 2.18 30.68
CA ASP A 418 4.98 3.45 30.08
C ASP A 418 6.49 3.62 30.08
N GLU A 419 7.09 3.42 28.91
CA GLU A 419 8.50 3.62 28.72
C GLU A 419 8.86 5.06 28.39
N GLN A 420 7.89 5.92 28.04
CA GLN A 420 8.14 6.95 27.01
C GLN A 420 7.48 8.31 27.24
N HIS A 421 6.53 8.44 28.16
CA HIS A 421 6.00 9.75 28.49
C HIS A 421 7.07 10.65 29.13
N GLY A 422 7.23 11.86 28.59
CA GLY A 422 7.83 12.98 29.32
C GLY A 422 9.12 13.62 28.84
N LEU A 423 9.74 13.29 27.68
CA LEU A 423 10.71 14.10 26.85
C LEU A 423 11.61 13.22 25.94
N PRO A 424 12.33 13.75 24.92
CA PRO A 424 12.95 12.94 23.86
C PRO A 424 14.04 12.02 24.38
N VAL A 425 13.99 10.75 23.96
CA VAL A 425 14.94 9.68 24.31
C VAL A 425 16.35 9.98 23.78
N SER A 426 16.48 10.92 22.85
CA SER A 426 17.75 11.31 22.23
C SER A 426 18.01 12.81 22.38
N MET A 427 19.20 13.15 22.87
CA MET A 427 19.74 14.49 22.83
C MET A 427 20.97 14.52 21.93
N LEU A 428 21.05 15.54 21.07
CA LEU A 428 22.24 15.79 20.28
C LEU A 428 23.38 16.13 21.23
N ASN A 429 24.42 15.30 21.24
CA ASN A 429 25.62 15.54 22.01
C ASN A 429 26.78 15.77 21.05
N SER A 430 27.40 16.96 21.10
CA SER A 430 28.62 17.27 20.36
C SER A 430 29.68 17.83 21.30
N THR A 431 30.85 17.19 21.30
CA THR A 431 32.03 17.62 22.08
C THR A 431 32.89 18.65 21.33
N LYS A 432 32.63 18.91 20.05
CA LYS A 432 33.29 19.95 19.25
C LYS A 432 32.30 21.08 18.94
N ARG A 433 32.60 22.29 19.41
CA ARG A 433 31.72 23.48 19.33
C ARG A 433 32.08 24.43 18.18
N ASN A 434 32.71 23.94 17.11
CA ASN A 434 33.06 24.77 15.95
C ASN A 434 31.98 24.64 14.85
N PHE A 435 30.72 24.72 15.24
CA PHE A 435 29.63 24.82 14.26
C PHE A 435 29.50 26.27 13.82
N SER A 436 29.40 26.49 12.51
CA SER A 436 28.92 27.78 12.01
C SER A 436 27.53 28.10 12.55
N GLU A 437 27.12 29.36 12.44
CA GLU A 437 25.80 29.81 12.88
C GLU A 437 24.66 29.05 12.18
N ALA A 438 24.80 28.80 10.88
CA ALA A 438 23.87 27.99 10.09
C ALA A 438 23.80 26.52 10.56
N GLN A 439 24.94 25.92 10.90
CA GLN A 439 24.98 24.56 11.44
C GLN A 439 24.39 24.48 12.84
N SER A 440 24.59 25.50 13.68
CA SER A 440 23.97 25.59 15.00
C SER A 440 22.45 25.70 14.90
N ALA A 441 21.93 26.48 13.94
CA ALA A 441 20.50 26.57 13.64
C ALA A 441 19.93 25.24 13.11
N ALA A 442 20.67 24.51 12.27
CA ALA A 442 20.28 23.19 11.80
C ALA A 442 20.23 22.17 12.95
N MET A 443 21.20 22.21 13.87
CA MET A 443 21.23 21.36 15.07
C MET A 443 20.01 21.60 15.96
N ALA A 444 19.56 22.85 16.12
CA ALA A 444 18.33 23.15 16.86
C ALA A 444 17.09 22.52 16.21
N LYS A 445 16.98 22.58 14.87
CA LYS A 445 15.88 21.93 14.13
C LYS A 445 15.92 20.40 14.24
N ILE A 446 17.11 19.81 14.17
CA ILE A 446 17.27 18.36 14.35
C ILE A 446 16.87 17.97 15.78
N GLN A 447 17.30 18.72 16.79
CA GLN A 447 16.93 18.46 18.19
C GLN A 447 15.42 18.53 18.41
N GLU A 448 14.73 19.44 17.71
CA GLU A 448 13.28 19.52 17.71
C GLU A 448 12.62 18.32 17.03
N SER A 449 13.20 17.83 15.92
CA SER A 449 12.73 16.63 15.21
C SER A 449 12.95 15.31 15.95
N LEU A 450 13.79 15.28 16.99
CA LEU A 450 13.98 14.10 17.86
C LEU A 450 12.79 13.85 18.80
N LYS A 451 11.78 14.73 18.80
CA LYS A 451 10.50 14.45 19.47
C LYS A 451 9.74 13.40 18.64
N PRO A 452 9.47 12.21 19.19
CA PRO A 452 8.77 11.17 18.42
C PRO A 452 7.36 11.65 18.02
N PRO A 453 6.87 11.26 16.82
CA PRO A 453 5.58 11.71 16.29
C PRO A 453 4.36 11.15 17.03
N CYS A 454 4.57 10.18 17.92
CA CYS A 454 3.55 9.57 18.77
C CYS A 454 4.19 9.11 20.09
N ASP A 455 3.38 8.61 21.03
CA ASP A 455 3.83 8.12 22.35
C ASP A 455 4.72 6.86 22.29
N HIS A 456 5.23 6.46 21.10
CA HIS A 456 6.12 5.31 20.88
C HIS A 456 7.39 5.67 20.05
N PRO A 457 8.62 5.46 20.57
CA PRO A 457 9.90 5.86 19.97
C PRO A 457 10.50 4.78 19.07
N ASN A 458 10.04 3.53 19.15
CA ASN A 458 10.46 2.53 18.18
C ASN A 458 9.76 2.83 16.86
N MET A 459 10.49 3.48 15.95
CA MET A 459 9.97 3.94 14.66
C MET A 459 9.48 2.81 13.75
N LEU A 460 9.87 1.56 14.00
CA LEU A 460 9.44 0.39 13.23
C LEU A 460 8.39 -0.46 13.96
N ASN A 461 8.44 -0.50 15.29
CA ASN A 461 7.52 -1.27 16.12
C ASN A 461 6.65 -0.34 17.00
N PHE A 462 6.09 0.72 16.40
CA PHE A 462 5.41 1.81 17.11
C PHE A 462 4.05 1.44 17.72
N LYS A 463 3.46 0.29 17.35
CA LYS A 463 2.24 -0.26 17.98
C LYS A 463 2.58 -1.28 19.07
N LEU A 464 3.39 -2.28 18.72
CA LEU A 464 3.67 -3.42 19.58
C LEU A 464 5.04 -4.03 19.25
N THR A 465 5.85 -4.24 20.27
CA THR A 465 7.03 -5.12 20.19
C THR A 465 6.74 -6.41 20.96
N LEU A 466 6.71 -7.53 20.24
CA LEU A 466 6.56 -8.89 20.78
C LEU A 466 7.95 -9.43 21.17
N GLY A 467 8.08 -10.00 22.36
CA GLY A 467 9.26 -10.75 22.78
C GLY A 467 9.08 -12.22 22.45
N LEU A 468 9.82 -12.73 21.47
CA LEU A 468 9.72 -14.11 21.02
C LEU A 468 10.84 -14.96 21.65
N PHE A 469 10.47 -16.02 22.36
CA PHE A 469 11.40 -17.01 22.89
C PHE A 469 11.36 -18.26 22.01
N ILE A 470 12.49 -18.69 21.45
CA ILE A 470 12.57 -19.91 20.64
C ILE A 470 13.80 -20.74 20.99
N PRO A 471 13.80 -22.07 20.78
CA PRO A 471 15.02 -22.87 20.89
C PRO A 471 16.08 -22.36 19.91
N SER A 472 17.36 -22.49 20.26
CA SER A 472 18.46 -22.13 19.34
C SER A 472 18.49 -22.94 18.03
N THR A 473 17.79 -24.08 17.98
CA THR A 473 17.66 -24.93 16.79
C THR A 473 16.42 -24.63 15.95
N ASN A 474 15.52 -23.75 16.41
CA ASN A 474 14.34 -23.37 15.64
C ASN A 474 14.71 -22.27 14.64
N THR A 475 14.52 -22.56 13.37
CA THR A 475 14.80 -21.64 12.25
C THR A 475 13.53 -21.26 11.49
N THR A 476 12.38 -21.72 11.95
CA THR A 476 11.11 -21.68 11.22
C THR A 476 10.15 -20.66 11.80
N MET A 477 10.03 -20.58 13.12
CA MET A 477 8.96 -19.81 13.77
C MET A 477 9.06 -18.32 13.44
N GLU A 478 10.27 -17.74 13.45
CA GLU A 478 10.45 -16.33 13.09
C GLU A 478 9.94 -16.05 11.67
N GLN A 479 10.33 -16.88 10.70
CA GLN A 479 9.90 -16.76 9.31
C GLN A 479 8.38 -16.87 9.19
N GLU A 480 7.79 -17.81 9.93
CA GLU A 480 6.36 -18.04 9.90
C GLU A 480 5.58 -16.86 10.50
N LEU A 481 5.98 -16.36 11.68
CA LEU A 481 5.33 -15.21 12.30
C LEU A 481 5.51 -13.94 11.47
N TRP A 482 6.70 -13.72 10.91
CA TRP A 482 6.94 -12.59 10.01
C TRP A 482 6.12 -12.71 8.73
N SER A 483 5.94 -13.91 8.16
CA SER A 483 5.12 -14.08 6.97
C SER A 483 3.65 -13.73 7.22
N ILE A 484 3.13 -13.91 8.45
CA ILE A 484 1.78 -13.48 8.84
C ILE A 484 1.72 -11.95 9.02
N LEU A 485 2.65 -11.37 9.78
CA LEU A 485 2.66 -9.93 10.09
C LEU A 485 2.97 -9.06 8.87
N LYS A 486 3.83 -9.54 7.97
CA LYS A 486 4.26 -8.85 6.75
C LYS A 486 3.53 -9.32 5.51
N HIS A 487 2.54 -10.20 5.65
CA HIS A 487 1.67 -10.57 4.54
C HIS A 487 1.07 -9.29 3.93
N ASP A 488 1.10 -9.14 2.60
CA ASP A 488 0.67 -7.90 1.92
C ASP A 488 -0.75 -7.48 2.31
N LYS A 489 -1.66 -8.46 2.39
CA LYS A 489 -3.06 -8.26 2.86
C LYS A 489 -3.18 -7.75 4.31
N ASN A 490 -2.13 -7.88 5.12
CA ASN A 490 -2.08 -7.51 6.53
C ASN A 490 -1.18 -6.28 6.79
N ALA A 491 -0.45 -5.77 5.80
CA ALA A 491 0.57 -4.74 5.99
C ALA A 491 0.06 -3.45 6.67
N GLY A 492 -1.17 -3.02 6.38
CA GLY A 492 -1.81 -1.88 7.07
C GLY A 492 -2.22 -2.20 8.52
N LYS A 493 -2.90 -3.35 8.71
CA LYS A 493 -3.40 -3.83 10.00
C LYS A 493 -2.25 -4.05 11.01
N CYS A 494 -1.18 -4.69 10.54
CA CYS A 494 -0.01 -5.05 11.33
C CYS A 494 1.11 -3.98 11.29
N ALA A 495 0.91 -2.83 10.64
CA ALA A 495 1.90 -1.75 10.61
C ALA A 495 2.30 -1.35 12.04
N GLY A 496 3.60 -1.27 12.32
CA GLY A 496 4.10 -0.95 13.66
C GLY A 496 4.07 -2.10 14.66
N ILE A 497 3.68 -3.31 14.25
CA ILE A 497 3.85 -4.53 15.03
C ILE A 497 5.13 -5.22 14.58
N GLY A 498 6.02 -5.52 15.53
CA GLY A 498 7.23 -6.28 15.27
C GLY A 498 7.59 -7.20 16.42
N MET A 499 8.65 -7.98 16.25
CA MET A 499 9.15 -8.90 17.27
C MET A 499 10.65 -8.73 17.50
N HIS A 500 11.07 -9.01 18.72
CA HIS A 500 12.47 -9.19 19.12
C HIS A 500 12.63 -10.62 19.64
N THR A 501 13.59 -11.35 19.11
CA THR A 501 13.78 -12.77 19.43
C THR A 501 14.95 -12.96 20.38
N VAL A 502 14.79 -13.85 21.36
CA VAL A 502 15.89 -14.40 22.16
C VAL A 502 15.85 -15.92 22.08
N ASN A 503 17.01 -16.52 21.84
CA ASN A 503 17.14 -17.97 21.89
C ASN A 503 17.16 -18.47 23.34
N VAL A 504 16.38 -19.51 23.60
CA VAL A 504 16.46 -20.31 24.81
C VAL A 504 17.45 -21.43 24.56
N ILE A 505 18.59 -21.38 25.23
CA ILE A 505 19.60 -22.42 25.14
C ILE A 505 19.17 -23.56 26.07
N THR A 506 18.84 -24.69 25.46
CA THR A 506 18.53 -25.93 26.18
C THR A 506 19.57 -27.00 25.80
N PRO A 507 20.11 -27.76 26.77
CA PRO A 507 20.98 -28.88 26.44
C PRO A 507 20.23 -29.93 25.61
N LYS A 508 20.97 -30.81 24.93
CA LYS A 508 20.35 -31.94 24.23
C LYS A 508 19.59 -32.81 25.24
N PRO A 509 18.32 -33.18 25.00
CA PRO A 509 17.56 -34.02 25.91
C PRO A 509 18.29 -35.35 26.17
N ARG A 510 18.44 -35.72 27.44
CA ARG A 510 18.75 -37.08 27.90
C ARG A 510 17.54 -37.51 28.72
N VAL A 511 16.85 -38.57 28.31
CA VAL A 511 15.50 -38.92 28.81
C VAL A 511 15.36 -40.41 29.12
N GLY A 512 16.45 -41.07 29.54
CA GLY A 512 16.47 -42.50 29.85
C GLY A 512 16.07 -42.85 31.28
N THR A 513 16.21 -41.93 32.24
CA THR A 513 15.78 -42.12 33.64
C THR A 513 14.99 -40.92 34.18
N ALA A 514 14.29 -41.10 35.31
CA ALA A 514 13.57 -40.01 35.97
C ALA A 514 14.51 -38.86 36.39
N GLU A 515 15.74 -39.18 36.82
CA GLU A 515 16.75 -38.19 37.14
C GLU A 515 17.19 -37.39 35.92
N GLU A 516 17.37 -38.05 34.76
CA GLU A 516 17.75 -37.36 33.51
C GLU A 516 16.63 -36.42 33.03
N VAL A 517 15.37 -36.84 33.13
CA VAL A 517 14.20 -35.99 32.83
C VAL A 517 14.15 -34.79 33.77
N ALA A 518 14.39 -34.99 35.07
CA ALA A 518 14.43 -33.90 36.05
C ALA A 518 15.59 -32.92 35.77
N GLN A 519 16.79 -33.43 35.44
CA GLN A 519 17.94 -32.59 35.05
C GLN A 519 17.67 -31.78 33.79
N TYR A 520 17.05 -32.40 32.78
CA TYR A 520 16.66 -31.71 31.55
C TYR A 520 15.65 -30.60 31.84
N ARG A 521 14.63 -30.89 32.66
CA ARG A 521 13.63 -29.89 33.10
C ARG A 521 14.31 -28.72 33.82
N ASP A 522 15.20 -28.98 34.77
CA ASP A 522 15.86 -27.92 35.53
C ASP A 522 16.77 -27.07 34.64
N ALA A 523 17.47 -27.69 33.68
CA ALA A 523 18.26 -26.97 32.68
C ALA A 523 17.39 -26.15 31.72
N PHE A 524 16.23 -26.68 31.30
CA PHE A 524 15.24 -25.96 30.50
C PHE A 524 14.71 -24.73 31.22
N LEU A 525 14.31 -24.87 32.49
CA LEU A 525 13.87 -23.77 33.35
C LEU A 525 14.99 -22.72 33.53
N GLY A 526 16.23 -23.16 33.72
CA GLY A 526 17.39 -22.28 33.81
C GLY A 526 17.61 -21.48 32.52
N GLY A 527 17.53 -22.14 31.36
CA GLY A 527 17.62 -21.50 30.04
C GLY A 527 16.52 -20.46 29.83
N MET A 528 15.27 -20.77 30.20
CA MET A 528 14.16 -19.83 30.12
C MET A 528 14.42 -18.58 30.99
N LYS A 529 14.79 -18.75 32.26
CA LYS A 529 15.08 -17.62 33.16
C LYS A 529 16.21 -16.72 32.63
N ALA A 530 17.27 -17.33 32.11
CA ALA A 530 18.36 -16.59 31.47
C ALA A 530 17.87 -15.81 30.24
N SER A 531 17.07 -16.44 29.39
CA SER A 531 16.52 -15.80 28.19
C SER A 531 15.56 -14.65 28.53
N LEU A 532 14.75 -14.76 29.60
CA LEU A 532 13.88 -13.69 30.07
C LEU A 532 14.69 -12.50 30.56
N THR A 533 15.78 -12.76 31.29
CA THR A 533 16.70 -11.71 31.75
C THR A 533 17.27 -10.92 30.57
N THR A 534 17.66 -11.62 29.50
CA THR A 534 18.11 -11.00 28.24
C THR A 534 16.98 -10.23 27.55
N MET A 535 15.80 -10.85 27.41
CA MET A 535 14.65 -10.27 26.71
C MET A 535 14.14 -8.99 27.37
N LYS A 536 14.18 -8.90 28.70
CA LYS A 536 13.79 -7.69 29.44
C LYS A 536 14.60 -6.45 29.03
N GLN A 537 15.81 -6.62 28.51
CA GLN A 537 16.62 -5.50 27.99
C GLN A 537 16.00 -4.85 26.74
N ALA A 538 15.32 -5.65 25.91
CA ALA A 538 14.64 -5.17 24.71
C ALA A 538 13.26 -4.56 25.00
N ARG A 539 12.77 -4.70 26.24
CA ARG A 539 11.49 -4.18 26.74
C ARG A 539 10.31 -4.43 25.78
N PRO A 540 10.03 -5.69 25.41
CA PRO A 540 8.81 -6.00 24.68
C PRO A 540 7.58 -5.75 25.56
N ARG A 541 6.41 -5.60 24.92
CA ARG A 541 5.13 -5.31 25.61
C ARG A 541 4.20 -6.53 25.71
N ALA A 542 4.58 -7.61 25.05
CA ALA A 542 3.93 -8.91 25.14
C ALA A 542 4.96 -9.98 24.78
N TYR A 543 4.76 -11.20 25.26
CA TYR A 543 5.69 -12.31 25.10
C TYR A 543 5.01 -13.47 24.37
N ILE A 544 5.79 -14.17 23.55
CA ILE A 544 5.41 -15.43 22.90
C ILE A 544 6.44 -16.48 23.28
N MET A 545 5.98 -17.55 23.94
CA MET A 545 6.78 -18.74 24.21
C MET A 545 6.70 -19.70 23.02
N GLY A 546 7.66 -19.59 22.12
CA GLY A 546 7.81 -20.41 20.91
C GLY A 546 8.49 -21.76 21.14
N MET A 547 8.29 -22.36 22.31
CA MET A 547 8.84 -23.67 22.66
C MET A 547 7.91 -24.41 23.61
N SER A 548 8.10 -25.72 23.67
CA SER A 548 7.25 -26.61 24.44
C SER A 548 8.00 -27.91 24.80
N ILE A 549 7.56 -28.61 25.85
CA ILE A 549 8.23 -29.80 26.44
C ILE A 549 7.28 -30.98 26.69
N GLU A 550 6.05 -30.90 26.19
CA GLU A 550 5.00 -31.93 26.20
C GLU A 550 5.42 -33.23 25.54
N HIS A 551 6.29 -33.19 24.54
CA HIS A 551 6.83 -34.41 23.93
C HIS A 551 7.72 -35.21 24.91
N ILE A 552 8.17 -34.59 26.01
CA ILE A 552 9.00 -35.21 27.05
C ILE A 552 8.21 -35.43 28.34
N LEU A 553 7.34 -34.49 28.71
CA LEU A 553 6.60 -34.51 29.97
C LEU A 553 5.23 -35.19 29.82
N PRO A 554 4.84 -36.07 30.76
CA PRO A 554 3.74 -36.99 30.53
C PRO A 554 2.35 -36.44 30.83
N ASP A 555 2.21 -35.21 31.33
CA ASP A 555 0.93 -34.65 31.79
C ASP A 555 0.87 -33.11 31.70
N LEU A 556 -0.34 -32.55 31.69
CA LEU A 556 -0.60 -31.12 31.52
C LEU A 556 -0.01 -30.29 32.64
N MET A 557 -0.13 -30.73 33.90
CA MET A 557 0.37 -29.97 35.05
C MET A 557 1.88 -29.80 35.00
N SER A 558 2.59 -30.86 34.61
CA SER A 558 4.04 -30.85 34.41
C SER A 558 4.47 -29.86 33.31
N VAL A 559 3.64 -29.65 32.28
CA VAL A 559 3.91 -28.69 31.20
C VAL A 559 3.50 -27.26 31.58
N GLN A 560 2.33 -27.05 32.18
CA GLN A 560 1.78 -25.73 32.49
C GLN A 560 2.46 -25.06 33.67
N LYS A 561 2.85 -25.80 34.71
CA LYS A 561 3.41 -25.18 35.92
C LYS A 561 4.68 -24.35 35.63
N PRO A 562 5.66 -24.83 34.85
CA PRO A 562 6.77 -24.02 34.36
C PRO A 562 6.36 -22.73 33.63
N MET A 563 5.31 -22.79 32.81
CA MET A 563 4.83 -21.64 32.05
C MET A 563 4.16 -20.61 32.95
N LEU A 564 3.39 -21.05 33.94
CA LEU A 564 2.79 -20.16 34.96
C LEU A 564 3.86 -19.48 35.82
N ASP A 565 4.90 -20.22 36.21
CA ASP A 565 6.04 -19.65 36.94
C ASP A 565 6.80 -18.64 36.10
N PHE A 566 6.94 -18.90 34.79
CA PHE A 566 7.53 -17.95 33.85
C PHE A 566 6.64 -16.70 33.65
N GLU A 567 5.33 -16.89 33.49
CA GLU A 567 4.35 -15.80 33.36
C GLU A 567 4.36 -14.87 34.57
N ALA A 568 4.53 -15.42 35.78
CA ALA A 568 4.65 -14.62 37.00
C ALA A 568 5.84 -13.65 36.97
N GLU A 569 6.91 -14.01 36.24
CA GLU A 569 8.12 -13.18 36.06
C GLU A 569 7.98 -12.16 34.91
N CYS A 570 6.89 -12.24 34.12
CA CYS A 570 6.60 -11.34 33.00
C CYS A 570 6.00 -9.99 33.41
N GLU A 571 5.98 -9.65 34.71
CA GLU A 571 5.57 -8.33 35.23
C GLU A 571 4.17 -7.88 34.79
N GLY A 572 3.26 -8.85 34.63
CA GLY A 572 1.89 -8.63 34.20
C GLY A 572 1.72 -8.34 32.71
N LEU A 573 2.76 -8.47 31.89
CA LEU A 573 2.66 -8.38 30.43
C LEU A 573 1.88 -9.57 29.85
N ALA A 574 1.25 -9.38 28.69
CA ALA A 574 0.60 -10.47 27.97
C ALA A 574 1.61 -11.58 27.68
N PHE A 575 1.26 -12.83 27.99
CA PHE A 575 2.09 -14.01 27.75
C PHE A 575 1.31 -15.05 26.97
N SER A 576 1.80 -15.36 25.77
CA SER A 576 1.25 -16.38 24.89
C SER A 576 2.08 -17.64 24.99
N GLU A 577 1.50 -18.69 25.56
CA GLU A 577 2.07 -20.03 25.60
C GLU A 577 1.09 -21.04 25.01
N TRP A 578 1.62 -22.19 24.59
CA TRP A 578 0.95 -23.06 23.65
C TRP A 578 -0.31 -23.71 24.22
N THR A 579 -0.38 -24.07 25.52
CA THR A 579 -1.57 -24.73 26.08
C THR A 579 -2.77 -23.79 26.14
N THR A 580 -2.55 -22.57 26.61
CA THR A 580 -3.59 -21.52 26.69
C THR A 580 -3.99 -21.06 25.30
N ALA A 581 -3.03 -20.82 24.39
CA ALA A 581 -3.31 -20.37 23.04
C ALA A 581 -4.06 -21.44 22.22
N ALA A 582 -3.63 -22.70 22.30
CA ALA A 582 -4.29 -23.81 21.61
C ALA A 582 -5.73 -24.00 22.10
N ALA A 583 -5.94 -24.04 23.43
CA ALA A 583 -7.28 -24.17 23.99
C ALA A 583 -8.18 -23.00 23.58
N ALA A 584 -7.68 -21.76 23.66
CA ALA A 584 -8.43 -20.58 23.25
C ALA A 584 -8.80 -20.61 21.76
N GLY A 585 -7.87 -21.01 20.88
CA GLY A 585 -8.10 -21.11 19.44
C GLY A 585 -9.11 -22.19 19.07
N LEU A 586 -8.98 -23.39 19.63
CA LEU A 586 -9.92 -24.49 19.43
C LEU A 586 -11.33 -24.15 19.91
N ASN A 587 -11.44 -23.48 21.07
CA ASN A 587 -12.72 -23.04 21.63
C ASN A 587 -13.44 -22.01 20.77
N LYS A 588 -12.73 -21.19 19.97
CA LYS A 588 -13.38 -20.28 19.01
C LYS A 588 -14.18 -21.00 17.93
N PHE A 589 -13.75 -22.21 17.58
CA PHE A 589 -14.47 -23.10 16.66
C PHE A 589 -15.40 -24.08 17.38
N GLN A 590 -15.58 -23.94 18.70
CA GLN A 590 -16.36 -24.86 19.51
C GLN A 590 -15.93 -26.32 19.33
N ALA A 591 -14.65 -26.55 19.04
CA ALA A 591 -14.13 -27.88 18.77
C ALA A 591 -14.11 -28.72 20.04
N THR A 592 -14.61 -29.95 19.94
CA THR A 592 -14.56 -30.93 21.04
C THR A 592 -13.75 -32.15 20.66
N ARG A 593 -13.83 -32.57 19.39
CA ARG A 593 -13.07 -33.66 18.80
C ARG A 593 -12.03 -33.11 17.85
N ILE A 594 -10.76 -33.41 18.10
CA ILE A 594 -9.65 -32.85 17.34
C ILE A 594 -8.76 -33.94 16.72
N ALA A 595 -8.06 -33.57 15.66
CA ALA A 595 -6.98 -34.37 15.11
C ALA A 595 -5.63 -33.66 15.33
N LEU A 596 -4.61 -34.43 15.72
CA LEU A 596 -3.29 -33.91 16.10
C LEU A 596 -2.24 -34.23 15.03
N LEU A 597 -1.48 -33.22 14.60
CA LEU A 597 -0.29 -33.37 13.76
C LEU A 597 0.94 -32.89 14.51
N ALA A 598 2.00 -33.70 14.61
CA ALA A 598 3.23 -33.23 15.26
C ALA A 598 4.50 -33.86 14.66
N PRO A 599 5.70 -33.36 14.97
CA PRO A 599 6.94 -33.97 14.54
C PRO A 599 7.43 -35.08 15.47
N PHE A 600 6.68 -35.40 16.52
CA PHE A 600 7.11 -36.28 17.61
C PHE A 600 7.13 -37.75 17.20
N ASP A 601 7.88 -38.53 17.97
CA ASP A 601 7.86 -40.00 17.93
C ASP A 601 6.61 -40.54 18.66
N PRO A 602 6.36 -41.87 18.66
CA PRO A 602 5.17 -42.43 19.29
C PRO A 602 5.02 -42.10 20.79
N ALA A 603 6.14 -41.99 21.53
CA ALA A 603 6.09 -41.65 22.95
C ALA A 603 5.68 -40.19 23.16
N GLY A 604 6.31 -39.26 22.45
CA GLY A 604 5.96 -37.85 22.50
C GLY A 604 4.55 -37.55 21.97
N MET A 605 4.08 -38.30 20.98
CA MET A 605 2.68 -38.26 20.52
C MET A 605 1.71 -38.68 21.63
N GLY A 606 1.97 -39.81 22.31
CA GLY A 606 1.16 -40.26 23.43
C GLY A 606 1.07 -39.24 24.57
N HIS A 607 2.18 -38.56 24.88
CA HIS A 607 2.16 -37.44 25.83
C HIS A 607 1.32 -36.26 25.33
N ALA A 608 1.50 -35.83 24.08
CA ALA A 608 0.74 -34.72 23.50
C ALA A 608 -0.78 -35.00 23.49
N VAL A 609 -1.19 -36.22 23.10
CA VAL A 609 -2.59 -36.67 23.18
C VAL A 609 -3.14 -36.54 24.59
N LYS A 610 -2.38 -37.01 25.58
CA LYS A 610 -2.79 -36.92 26.98
C LYS A 610 -2.95 -35.48 27.44
N VAL A 611 -2.03 -34.59 27.08
CA VAL A 611 -2.12 -33.16 27.44
C VAL A 611 -3.36 -32.51 26.81
N PHE A 612 -3.66 -32.76 25.53
CA PHE A 612 -4.90 -32.25 24.91
C PHE A 612 -6.17 -32.85 25.52
N THR A 613 -6.12 -34.11 25.94
CA THR A 613 -7.22 -34.77 26.67
C THR A 613 -7.49 -34.08 28.00
N GLU A 614 -6.43 -33.76 28.76
CA GLU A 614 -6.51 -33.04 30.02
C GLU A 614 -6.94 -31.57 29.85
N LEU A 615 -6.68 -30.97 28.68
CA LEU A 615 -7.24 -29.66 28.28
C LEU A 615 -8.74 -29.72 27.93
N GLY A 616 -9.32 -30.91 27.86
CA GLY A 616 -10.76 -31.11 27.62
C GLY A 616 -11.14 -31.45 26.19
N PHE A 617 -10.18 -31.82 25.32
CA PHE A 617 -10.44 -32.22 23.94
C PHE A 617 -10.34 -33.73 23.74
N GLU A 618 -11.23 -34.30 22.95
CA GLU A 618 -11.12 -35.69 22.51
C GLU A 618 -10.21 -35.77 21.28
N VAL A 619 -9.03 -36.38 21.40
CA VAL A 619 -8.15 -36.59 20.24
C VAL A 619 -8.56 -37.85 19.50
N VAL A 620 -9.32 -37.68 18.41
CA VAL A 620 -9.87 -38.81 17.64
C VAL A 620 -8.89 -39.38 16.62
N ARG A 621 -7.89 -38.59 16.22
CA ARG A 621 -6.81 -39.01 15.30
C ARG A 621 -5.52 -38.30 15.62
N GLU A 622 -4.41 -38.95 15.34
CA GLU A 622 -3.08 -38.38 15.49
C GLU A 622 -2.12 -38.85 14.39
N LEU A 623 -1.15 -38.00 14.06
CA LEU A 623 -0.04 -38.33 13.17
C LEU A 623 1.23 -37.64 13.64
N GLY A 624 2.25 -38.44 13.93
CA GLY A 624 3.62 -38.01 14.24
C GLY A 624 4.57 -38.26 13.06
N PHE A 625 5.35 -37.26 12.65
CA PHE A 625 6.40 -37.47 11.64
C PHE A 625 7.65 -38.17 12.18
N GLY A 626 7.81 -38.28 13.50
CA GLY A 626 8.95 -38.99 14.12
C GLY A 626 10.32 -38.45 13.71
N CYS A 627 10.46 -37.12 13.64
CA CYS A 627 11.69 -36.49 13.15
C CYS A 627 12.90 -36.84 14.04
N ALA A 628 14.03 -37.17 13.41
CA ALA A 628 15.23 -37.66 14.11
C ALA A 628 15.91 -36.61 15.03
N SER A 629 15.70 -35.32 14.74
CA SER A 629 16.20 -34.22 15.56
C SER A 629 15.32 -32.98 15.43
N THR A 630 15.50 -32.02 16.34
CA THR A 630 14.79 -30.74 16.28
C THR A 630 15.10 -29.93 15.02
N ILE A 631 16.28 -30.14 14.40
CA ILE A 631 16.68 -29.52 13.13
C ILE A 631 15.93 -30.14 11.95
N ASP A 632 15.75 -31.47 11.95
CA ASP A 632 15.09 -32.20 10.86
C ASP A 632 13.61 -31.83 10.73
N ILE A 633 12.99 -31.36 11.82
CA ILE A 633 11.60 -30.88 11.84
C ILE A 633 11.34 -29.80 10.77
N GLY A 634 12.26 -28.84 10.63
CA GLY A 634 12.13 -27.76 9.64
C GLY A 634 12.18 -28.23 8.19
N HIS A 635 12.67 -29.45 7.95
CA HIS A 635 12.84 -30.03 6.61
C HIS A 635 11.65 -30.90 6.17
N VAL A 636 10.62 -31.08 7.01
CA VAL A 636 9.42 -31.83 6.62
C VAL A 636 8.70 -31.12 5.47
N PRO A 637 8.56 -31.75 4.28
CA PRO A 637 7.99 -31.10 3.10
C PRO A 637 6.55 -30.62 3.30
N PHE A 638 6.20 -29.49 2.67
CA PHE A 638 4.82 -28.97 2.71
C PHE A 638 3.79 -29.94 2.16
N ASP A 639 4.11 -30.67 1.09
CA ASP A 639 3.21 -31.68 0.52
C ASP A 639 2.93 -32.83 1.49
N ALA A 640 3.94 -33.30 2.22
CA ALA A 640 3.76 -34.34 3.24
C ALA A 640 2.79 -33.88 4.36
N LYS A 641 2.91 -32.63 4.82
CA LYS A 641 1.99 -32.02 5.79
C LYS A 641 0.58 -31.88 5.21
N LYS A 642 0.45 -31.45 3.95
CA LYS A 642 -0.83 -31.35 3.24
C LYS A 642 -1.53 -32.71 3.17
N ARG A 643 -0.81 -33.76 2.73
CA ARG A 643 -1.34 -35.11 2.62
C ARG A 643 -1.71 -35.70 3.97
N ALA A 644 -0.88 -35.51 5.00
CA ALA A 644 -1.20 -35.91 6.37
C ALA A 644 -2.54 -35.32 6.83
N ILE A 645 -2.75 -34.03 6.58
CA ILE A 645 -4.00 -33.35 6.95
C ILE A 645 -5.19 -33.88 6.15
N VAL A 646 -5.09 -33.91 4.82
CA VAL A 646 -6.23 -34.20 3.94
C VAL A 646 -6.59 -35.69 3.92
N GLU A 647 -5.58 -36.57 3.86
CA GLU A 647 -5.77 -38.01 3.63
C GLU A 647 -5.90 -38.82 4.93
N ALA A 648 -5.27 -38.38 6.02
CA ALA A 648 -5.21 -39.15 7.26
C ALA A 648 -5.97 -38.50 8.43
N LEU A 649 -5.84 -37.19 8.61
CA LEU A 649 -6.39 -36.51 9.79
C LEU A 649 -7.82 -36.02 9.59
N ALA A 650 -8.15 -35.40 8.46
CA ALA A 650 -9.47 -34.85 8.22
C ALA A 650 -10.56 -35.93 8.12
N GLY A 651 -11.72 -35.68 8.74
CA GLY A 651 -12.86 -36.60 8.70
C GLY A 651 -14.15 -35.99 9.25
N PRO A 652 -15.30 -36.67 9.05
CA PRO A 652 -16.60 -36.19 9.51
C PRO A 652 -16.72 -36.10 11.05
N ASP A 653 -15.93 -36.91 11.75
CA ASP A 653 -15.78 -37.02 13.20
C ASP A 653 -14.78 -36.03 13.82
N VAL A 654 -14.09 -35.23 13.01
CA VAL A 654 -13.10 -34.24 13.47
C VAL A 654 -13.70 -32.83 13.37
N ASP A 655 -13.67 -32.07 14.46
CA ASP A 655 -14.17 -30.69 14.48
C ASP A 655 -13.08 -29.70 14.05
N ALA A 656 -11.83 -29.93 14.47
CA ALA A 656 -10.67 -29.11 14.13
C ALA A 656 -9.38 -29.94 14.06
N ILE A 657 -8.38 -29.46 13.31
CA ILE A 657 -7.05 -30.08 13.22
C ILE A 657 -6.05 -29.12 13.85
N ILE A 658 -5.22 -29.60 14.77
CA ILE A 658 -4.17 -28.81 15.39
C ILE A 658 -2.80 -29.42 15.13
N GLN A 659 -1.84 -28.57 14.78
CA GLN A 659 -0.46 -28.96 14.58
C GLN A 659 0.43 -28.41 15.69
N CYS A 660 1.18 -29.31 16.33
CA CYS A 660 2.13 -29.02 17.39
C CYS A 660 3.58 -29.11 16.87
N GLY A 661 4.47 -28.34 17.49
CA GLY A 661 5.88 -28.26 17.11
C GLY A 661 6.22 -26.94 16.39
N THR A 662 6.91 -26.05 17.09
CA THR A 662 7.19 -24.69 16.60
C THR A 662 8.22 -24.63 15.47
N ASN A 663 8.95 -25.72 15.21
CA ASN A 663 9.84 -25.82 14.05
C ASN A 663 9.18 -26.50 12.84
N LEU A 664 7.94 -26.98 12.97
CA LEU A 664 7.17 -27.64 11.90
C LEU A 664 6.21 -26.63 11.28
N SER A 665 6.67 -25.82 10.32
CA SER A 665 5.81 -24.78 9.70
C SER A 665 4.55 -25.37 9.09
N LEU A 666 3.42 -24.69 9.30
CA LEU A 666 2.14 -25.05 8.71
C LEU A 666 1.42 -23.91 7.99
N THR A 667 1.68 -22.64 8.33
CA THR A 667 0.99 -21.46 7.77
C THR A 667 0.88 -21.48 6.24
N PRO A 668 1.95 -21.80 5.46
CA PRO A 668 1.85 -21.89 4.00
C PRO A 668 0.93 -23.01 3.49
N VAL A 669 0.64 -24.01 4.33
CA VAL A 669 -0.21 -25.17 4.02
C VAL A 669 -1.67 -24.90 4.38
N ILE A 670 -1.93 -24.18 5.48
CA ILE A 670 -3.27 -23.99 6.07
C ILE A 670 -4.28 -23.48 5.04
N GLU A 671 -3.96 -22.40 4.31
CA GLU A 671 -4.86 -21.79 3.32
C GLU A 671 -5.23 -22.75 2.18
N ALA A 672 -4.37 -23.72 1.87
CA ALA A 672 -4.65 -24.72 0.85
C ALA A 672 -5.52 -25.87 1.37
N VAL A 673 -5.41 -26.25 2.65
CA VAL A 673 -6.07 -27.45 3.20
C VAL A 673 -7.43 -27.17 3.83
N GLU A 674 -7.65 -25.99 4.41
CA GLU A 674 -8.94 -25.67 5.03
C GLU A 674 -10.10 -25.73 4.03
N PRO A 675 -9.99 -25.20 2.79
CA PRO A 675 -11.05 -25.34 1.79
C PRO A 675 -11.25 -26.79 1.32
N MET A 676 -10.18 -27.61 1.30
CA MET A 676 -10.25 -29.00 0.87
C MET A 676 -10.96 -29.90 1.90
N THR A 677 -10.74 -29.62 3.18
CA THR A 677 -11.25 -30.45 4.28
C THR A 677 -12.54 -29.90 4.89
N GLY A 678 -12.81 -28.61 4.70
CA GLY A 678 -13.88 -27.88 5.40
C GLY A 678 -13.63 -27.71 6.90
N LYS A 679 -12.48 -28.16 7.43
CA LYS A 679 -12.14 -28.12 8.85
C LYS A 679 -11.20 -26.94 9.13
N PRO A 680 -11.35 -26.23 10.27
CA PRO A 680 -10.35 -25.27 10.71
C PRO A 680 -9.04 -26.00 11.03
N VAL A 681 -7.92 -25.42 10.58
CA VAL A 681 -6.58 -25.97 10.81
C VAL A 681 -5.75 -24.94 11.56
N LEU A 682 -5.30 -25.31 12.75
CA LEU A 682 -4.55 -24.45 13.67
C LEU A 682 -3.07 -24.89 13.69
N GLY A 683 -2.19 -24.09 13.10
CA GLY A 683 -0.75 -24.24 13.31
C GLY A 683 -0.34 -23.59 14.61
N ILE A 684 0.51 -24.22 15.43
CA ILE A 684 0.78 -23.69 16.78
C ILE A 684 1.46 -22.31 16.74
N ASN A 685 2.33 -22.05 15.77
CA ASN A 685 3.00 -20.75 15.63
C ASN A 685 1.99 -19.63 15.30
N GLN A 686 1.12 -19.87 14.32
CA GLN A 686 0.00 -18.99 13.97
C GLN A 686 -0.92 -18.76 15.18
N THR A 687 -1.26 -19.82 15.92
CA THR A 687 -2.15 -19.76 17.09
C THR A 687 -1.55 -18.95 18.23
N LEU A 688 -0.25 -19.12 18.50
CA LEU A 688 0.49 -18.34 19.50
C LEU A 688 0.53 -16.85 19.17
N LEU A 689 0.79 -16.50 17.91
CA LEU A 689 0.76 -15.11 17.46
C LEU A 689 -0.66 -14.53 17.55
N TRP A 690 -1.67 -15.28 17.12
CA TRP A 690 -3.07 -14.88 17.23
C TRP A 690 -3.44 -14.57 18.67
N TYR A 691 -3.13 -15.48 19.60
CA TYR A 691 -3.41 -15.29 21.01
C TYR A 691 -2.68 -14.06 21.57
N ALA A 692 -1.40 -13.88 21.28
CA ALA A 692 -0.62 -12.72 21.74
C ALA A 692 -1.21 -11.39 21.25
N LEU A 693 -1.62 -11.32 19.98
CA LEU A 693 -2.24 -10.13 19.40
C LEU A 693 -3.58 -9.83 20.06
N ARG A 694 -4.46 -10.83 20.21
CA ARG A 694 -5.78 -10.67 20.83
C ARG A 694 -5.66 -10.30 22.31
N GLU A 695 -4.75 -10.93 23.04
CA GLU A 695 -4.46 -10.56 24.43
C GLU A 695 -3.98 -9.12 24.53
N ALA A 696 -3.10 -8.67 23.63
CA ALA A 696 -2.60 -7.30 23.57
C ALA A 696 -3.61 -6.27 23.00
N GLY A 697 -4.87 -6.67 22.77
CA GLY A 697 -5.94 -5.79 22.30
C GLY A 697 -5.99 -5.56 20.79
N PHE A 698 -5.16 -6.25 20.00
CA PHE A 698 -5.20 -6.22 18.54
C PHE A 698 -6.22 -7.23 18.03
N ALA A 699 -7.40 -6.76 17.64
CA ALA A 699 -8.53 -7.59 17.20
C ALA A 699 -8.71 -7.66 15.68
N ASP A 700 -7.79 -7.10 14.90
CA ASP A 700 -7.87 -7.11 13.44
C ASP A 700 -7.86 -8.53 12.87
N LYS A 701 -8.78 -8.78 11.94
CA LYS A 701 -8.84 -10.04 11.17
C LYS A 701 -7.75 -10.05 10.11
N LEU A 702 -6.92 -11.09 10.10
CA LEU A 702 -5.76 -11.21 9.21
C LEU A 702 -6.03 -12.27 8.13
N ASP A 703 -5.54 -12.01 6.92
CA ASP A 703 -5.62 -12.93 5.78
C ASP A 703 -4.29 -13.68 5.60
N GLY A 704 -4.32 -14.82 4.90
CA GLY A 704 -3.11 -15.57 4.54
C GLY A 704 -2.53 -16.40 5.70
N ALA A 705 -3.33 -16.61 6.74
CA ALA A 705 -2.95 -17.32 7.95
C ALA A 705 -4.13 -18.13 8.51
N GLY A 706 -4.99 -18.67 7.64
CA GLY A 706 -6.06 -19.60 8.00
C GLY A 706 -7.30 -18.97 8.63
N ARG A 707 -8.32 -19.82 8.86
CA ARG A 707 -9.61 -19.42 9.41
C ARG A 707 -9.50 -18.79 10.80
N LEU A 708 -8.57 -19.22 11.66
CA LEU A 708 -8.42 -18.66 13.01
C LEU A 708 -8.24 -17.14 12.96
N PHE A 709 -7.30 -16.65 12.17
CA PHE A 709 -7.04 -15.21 12.02
C PHE A 709 -8.09 -14.47 11.19
N ARG A 710 -8.68 -15.15 10.20
CA ARG A 710 -9.67 -14.56 9.28
C ARG A 710 -11.04 -14.41 9.93
N GLU A 711 -11.39 -15.30 10.86
CA GLU A 711 -12.72 -15.35 11.50
C GLU A 711 -12.73 -14.74 12.90
N HIS A 712 -11.63 -14.84 13.65
CA HIS A 712 -11.52 -14.48 15.07
C HIS A 712 -10.31 -13.59 15.37
#